data_AF-A0AB36I559-F1
#
_entry.id   AF-A0AB36I559-F1
#
_cell.length_a   1.000
_cell.length_b   1.000
_cell.length_c   1.000
_cell.angle_alpha   90.00
_cell.angle_beta   90.00
_cell.angle_gamma   90.00
#
_symmetry.space_group_name_H-M   'P 1'
#
loop_
_entity.id
_entity.type
_entity.pdbx_description
1 polymer ?
#
loop_
_entity_poly.entity_id
_entity_poly.type
_entity_poly.pdbx_seq_one_letter_code
_entity_poly.pdbx_strand_id
1 'polypeptide(L)'
;MGYALKNEGFQPPWPFIGTFVILCGIVISVRKLTYGRIHIKQLSVPSASITLDKESGSFFDQYLDEIVHFFSVTKKRIIIFEDIDRFDDPHIFETLRALNEVLNKSPNIGEPVRFIYAIKDSIFDKLGEDISADQSNNVNAHVIDVIIDTARTELVRSNRTKFFDLVIPVVPFITHQSARDLLEHHVLSGVEHCVDQKLFDVAAQYVPDMRLLKNVRNEFCIFRDQLRVGVEDNDLNLDETKLFAMMLYKSTHLTDFERIRSGESKLDELYGAFRQFVSEGIKEREASIKFFEQQASEETQKKAQAQYLGEKILDYTSIMANAIHPTSSDRGNFTFENERIEEDELKTPRFWSEFSKAQSSAKVIWRLNGYSPHNLNSKVIAEITGDDLEVSKWSKKNMEEINRQISRLRNEVDLFKKATMATLLENSQLSIDRDDQKRSFQYILDSISPSELVTVLIRMGFLDEHFILYASTFHGVRVSGKSMRFLIQHVNRNLPDPHFILSGSDSAQVMREIGDSALNEQVLYNVSLLDYLLTGEDFQAECTKIVHSLSKMGREQIDFLRIYAENGKCPELLTEKLASHSLKILVVIVDCLNLEQDITNRLMSAAFRGLSDDIFYEVSDELSQHLDQNYSKIPILSDAGLTEAQVPSIAVVFEDCEVQIEDLDAIDDLLKAEFIDRDLYQINRKNLTLITADKEDIALDSIKKRSRQVYSYCVKHFEDYVNCLEDQLLSLQNGEHLSGIINELEDFHESSSFVTFVEKVTPVASVNNLSEVAISSWVILATQGKIYPNWTNIKAYVDEIGLDLAIGRQFESPELIKEIDNFTQEGRMDLAYSILDSREVFPDSKIRALAVHTLELENYLDLDLIEAESSELFAELLLQADLEDSIEVYEKLLGEEWSSREALIVHSEAFKKYVSPSLIRDDLSQILNSPKVPSEIKKQIVTQSLEYFDDATADQLGSLAAFALENESKLPVSMILTLAELEIAPENIVKLMSSILERMSVDHINETLEKLPGDYSDLTVPGRKHLHFPNDEPHSRLLELLRNSKSSPVSTPIHGKHQIVVHRKHSLP
;
A
#
# COMPACT_ATOMS: atom_id res chain seq x y z
N MET A 1 12.02 -98.75 -98.10
CA MET A 1 13.37 -99.21 -98.47
C MET A 1 14.10 -99.47 -97.15
N GLY A 2 14.43 -100.66 -96.69
CA GLY A 2 14.62 -101.98 -97.30
C GLY A 2 15.96 -102.54 -96.79
N TYR A 3 15.91 -103.63 -96.02
CA TYR A 3 17.01 -104.50 -95.56
C TYR A 3 17.93 -103.98 -94.44
N ALA A 4 18.46 -104.76 -93.49
CA ALA A 4 18.13 -106.10 -92.98
C ALA A 4 18.96 -106.37 -91.70
N LEU A 5 18.43 -107.28 -90.89
CA LEU A 5 18.88 -107.87 -89.63
C LEU A 5 20.33 -108.39 -89.58
N LYS A 6 20.91 -108.41 -88.36
CA LYS A 6 21.39 -109.67 -87.76
C LYS A 6 21.42 -109.60 -86.22
N ASN A 7 20.60 -110.45 -85.60
CA ASN A 7 20.61 -110.83 -84.19
C ASN A 7 21.43 -112.13 -84.06
N GLU A 8 22.31 -112.21 -83.06
CA GLU A 8 22.70 -113.48 -82.43
C GLU A 8 22.62 -113.28 -80.91
N GLY A 9 21.86 -114.14 -80.24
CA GLY A 9 21.54 -114.04 -78.81
C GLY A 9 22.40 -114.94 -77.92
N PHE A 10 22.30 -114.74 -76.60
CA PHE A 10 22.61 -115.77 -75.61
C PHE A 10 21.94 -115.50 -74.25
N GLN A 11 21.60 -116.59 -73.53
CA GLN A 11 20.63 -116.74 -72.42
C GLN A 11 21.06 -116.18 -71.03
N PRO A 12 20.10 -115.93 -70.09
CA PRO A 12 20.32 -115.21 -68.84
C PRO A 12 20.76 -116.10 -67.64
N PRO A 13 21.59 -115.62 -66.71
CA PRO A 13 22.00 -116.39 -65.54
C PRO A 13 21.04 -116.13 -64.35
N TRP A 14 20.32 -117.18 -63.93
CA TRP A 14 19.44 -117.22 -62.76
C TRP A 14 20.06 -116.92 -61.37
N PRO A 15 21.39 -116.87 -61.13
CA PRO A 15 21.96 -116.43 -59.85
C PRO A 15 21.76 -114.93 -59.54
N PHE A 16 21.49 -114.11 -60.56
CA PHE A 16 21.32 -112.65 -60.39
C PHE A 16 19.97 -112.26 -59.80
N ILE A 17 18.93 -113.08 -59.97
CA ILE A 17 17.58 -112.77 -59.47
C ILE A 17 17.50 -112.98 -57.96
N GLY A 18 18.13 -114.03 -57.42
CA GLY A 18 18.15 -114.30 -55.98
C GLY A 18 18.97 -113.26 -55.19
N THR A 19 20.07 -112.77 -55.76
CA THR A 19 20.87 -111.68 -55.19
C THR A 19 20.15 -110.34 -55.30
N PHE A 20 19.42 -110.08 -56.39
CA PHE A 20 18.62 -108.86 -56.56
C PHE A 20 17.44 -108.77 -55.57
N VAL A 21 16.75 -109.87 -55.27
CA VAL A 21 15.63 -109.87 -54.31
C VAL A 21 16.11 -109.62 -52.87
N ILE A 22 17.26 -110.18 -52.48
CA ILE A 22 17.86 -109.93 -51.16
C ILE A 22 18.40 -108.49 -51.08
N LEU A 23 19.03 -107.98 -52.16
CA LEU A 23 19.49 -106.59 -52.23
C LEU A 23 18.32 -105.60 -52.18
N CYS A 24 17.21 -105.88 -52.88
CA CYS A 24 16.00 -105.07 -52.82
C CYS A 24 15.34 -105.11 -51.43
N GLY A 25 15.35 -106.27 -50.75
CA GLY A 25 14.86 -106.39 -49.36
C GLY A 25 15.67 -105.55 -48.36
N ILE A 26 17.00 -105.53 -48.53
CA ILE A 26 17.90 -104.70 -47.71
C ILE A 26 17.73 -103.22 -48.06
N VAL A 27 17.64 -102.85 -49.34
CA VAL A 27 17.44 -101.46 -49.79
C VAL A 27 16.08 -100.91 -49.34
N ILE A 28 15.01 -101.71 -49.36
CA ILE A 28 13.68 -101.28 -48.88
C ILE A 28 13.68 -101.14 -47.35
N SER A 29 14.37 -102.02 -46.62
CA SER A 29 14.49 -101.94 -45.17
C SER A 29 15.34 -100.74 -44.73
N VAL A 30 16.46 -100.47 -45.41
CA VAL A 30 17.29 -99.26 -45.20
C VAL A 30 16.50 -98.00 -45.56
N ARG A 31 15.77 -98.00 -46.68
CA ARG A 31 14.93 -96.85 -47.12
C ARG A 31 13.77 -96.56 -46.17
N LYS A 32 13.20 -97.57 -45.48
CA LYS A 32 12.17 -97.36 -44.44
C LYS A 32 12.76 -96.85 -43.12
N LEU A 33 14.00 -97.20 -42.80
CA LEU A 33 14.70 -96.76 -41.58
C LEU A 33 15.40 -95.40 -41.72
N THR A 34 15.67 -94.91 -42.94
CA THR A 34 16.34 -93.62 -43.19
C THR A 34 15.44 -92.53 -43.81
N TYR A 35 14.17 -92.82 -44.08
CA TYR A 35 13.20 -91.83 -44.56
C TYR A 35 13.00 -90.72 -43.50
N GLY A 36 13.65 -89.56 -43.71
CA GLY A 36 13.44 -88.34 -42.94
C GLY A 36 14.56 -87.91 -41.98
N ARG A 37 15.75 -88.54 -41.93
CA ARG A 37 16.78 -88.20 -40.93
C ARG A 37 18.25 -88.08 -41.35
N ILE A 38 18.58 -87.99 -42.65
CA ILE A 38 19.98 -87.74 -43.07
C ILE A 38 20.03 -86.58 -44.07
N HIS A 39 20.42 -85.40 -43.57
CA HIS A 39 20.91 -84.28 -44.37
C HIS A 39 22.39 -84.54 -44.67
N ILE A 40 22.73 -84.81 -45.93
CA ILE A 40 24.13 -84.88 -46.36
C ILE A 40 24.62 -83.44 -46.55
N LYS A 41 25.39 -82.95 -45.58
CA LYS A 41 26.26 -81.78 -45.76
C LYS A 41 27.44 -82.19 -46.64
N GLN A 42 27.47 -81.65 -47.85
CA GLN A 42 28.64 -81.48 -48.73
C GLN A 42 29.38 -82.76 -49.20
N LEU A 43 29.35 -82.98 -50.53
CA LEU A 43 30.28 -83.86 -51.24
C LEU A 43 31.16 -82.95 -52.12
N SER A 44 32.42 -82.76 -51.76
CA SER A 44 33.39 -81.98 -52.55
C SER A 44 34.09 -82.87 -53.58
N VAL A 45 34.02 -82.46 -54.85
CA VAL A 45 34.84 -82.99 -55.95
C VAL A 45 36.05 -82.06 -56.10
N PRO A 46 37.29 -82.57 -56.24
CA PRO A 46 38.48 -81.74 -56.25
C PRO A 46 38.74 -81.17 -57.65
N SER A 47 38.18 -79.99 -57.93
CA SER A 47 38.80 -78.90 -58.72
C SER A 47 37.74 -77.85 -59.10
N ALA A 48 37.96 -76.62 -58.64
CA ALA A 48 37.22 -75.38 -58.97
C ALA A 48 35.82 -75.20 -58.34
N SER A 49 35.77 -74.76 -57.08
CA SER A 49 34.64 -74.00 -56.52
C SER A 49 35.18 -72.68 -55.98
N ILE A 50 34.96 -71.58 -56.70
CA ILE A 50 35.10 -70.23 -56.15
C ILE A 50 33.87 -70.03 -55.29
N THR A 51 34.00 -70.21 -53.98
CA THR A 51 32.94 -69.86 -53.03
C THR A 51 33.01 -68.36 -52.77
N LEU A 52 31.90 -67.67 -53.01
CA LEU A 52 31.66 -66.32 -52.49
C LEU A 52 31.79 -66.35 -50.95
N ASP A 53 32.34 -65.29 -50.36
CA ASP A 53 32.73 -65.25 -48.95
C ASP A 53 31.57 -65.55 -47.99
N LYS A 54 31.86 -66.25 -46.89
CA LYS A 54 30.88 -66.86 -45.96
C LYS A 54 30.19 -65.88 -45.00
N GLU A 55 30.44 -64.58 -45.09
CA GLU A 55 29.87 -63.60 -44.14
C GLU A 55 28.66 -62.83 -44.68
N SER A 56 28.32 -62.96 -45.97
CA SER A 56 27.06 -62.48 -46.54
C SER A 56 26.21 -63.68 -46.95
N GLY A 57 25.01 -63.83 -46.37
CA GLY A 57 24.01 -64.81 -46.81
C GLY A 57 23.51 -64.45 -48.20
N SER A 58 24.34 -64.66 -49.22
CA SER A 58 24.18 -64.10 -50.55
C SER A 58 22.96 -64.67 -51.26
N PHE A 59 21.98 -63.80 -51.50
CA PHE A 59 20.83 -64.04 -52.38
C PHE A 59 21.28 -64.65 -53.72
N PHE A 60 22.46 -64.31 -54.23
CA PHE A 60 22.95 -64.85 -55.51
C PHE A 60 23.27 -66.34 -55.46
N ASP A 61 23.74 -66.88 -54.34
CA ASP A 61 24.03 -68.32 -54.23
C ASP A 61 22.73 -69.15 -54.24
N GLN A 62 21.65 -68.61 -53.68
CA GLN A 62 20.34 -69.25 -53.70
C GLN A 62 19.77 -69.38 -55.12
N TYR A 63 19.96 -68.35 -55.96
CA TYR A 63 19.38 -68.27 -57.30
C TYR A 63 20.41 -68.46 -58.43
N LEU A 64 21.63 -68.91 -58.12
CA LEU A 64 22.75 -68.94 -59.07
C LEU A 64 22.42 -69.78 -60.31
N ASP A 65 21.82 -70.95 -60.10
CA ASP A 65 21.43 -71.87 -61.17
C ASP A 65 20.38 -71.24 -62.10
N GLU A 66 19.42 -70.48 -61.56
CA GLU A 66 18.40 -69.80 -62.36
C GLU A 66 18.99 -68.61 -63.11
N ILE A 67 19.92 -67.88 -62.52
CA ILE A 67 20.64 -66.78 -63.18
C ILE A 67 21.50 -67.34 -64.33
N VAL A 68 22.26 -68.41 -64.10
CA VAL A 68 23.02 -69.10 -65.16
C VAL A 68 22.08 -69.61 -66.26
N HIS A 69 20.96 -70.23 -65.89
CA HIS A 69 19.96 -70.70 -66.85
C HIS A 69 19.40 -69.54 -67.68
N PHE A 70 19.06 -68.43 -67.06
CA PHE A 70 18.59 -67.22 -67.72
C PHE A 70 19.57 -66.74 -68.79
N PHE A 71 20.88 -66.68 -68.51
CA PHE A 71 21.89 -66.27 -69.49
C PHE A 71 22.20 -67.34 -70.55
N SER A 72 21.97 -68.62 -70.24
CA SER A 72 22.09 -69.71 -71.22
C SER A 72 20.98 -69.69 -72.27
N VAL A 73 19.76 -69.31 -71.87
CA VAL A 73 18.58 -69.26 -72.76
C VAL A 73 18.48 -67.91 -73.47
N THR A 74 18.77 -66.81 -72.76
CA THR A 74 18.68 -65.47 -73.35
C THR A 74 19.94 -65.14 -74.16
N LYS A 75 19.80 -64.27 -75.17
CA LYS A 75 20.93 -63.67 -75.91
C LYS A 75 21.40 -62.35 -75.28
N LYS A 76 20.99 -62.04 -74.05
CA LYS A 76 21.40 -60.81 -73.36
C LYS A 76 22.81 -61.00 -72.83
N ARG A 77 23.73 -60.12 -73.21
CA ARG A 77 25.16 -60.18 -72.82
C ARG A 77 25.64 -58.91 -72.14
N ILE A 78 24.79 -57.90 -72.06
CA ILE A 78 25.09 -56.64 -71.39
C ILE A 78 24.03 -56.45 -70.32
N ILE A 79 24.49 -56.25 -69.09
CA ILE A 79 23.65 -55.82 -67.96
C ILE A 79 24.14 -54.45 -67.54
N ILE A 80 23.20 -53.52 -67.38
CA ILE A 80 23.47 -52.17 -66.88
C ILE A 80 22.86 -52.07 -65.49
N PHE A 81 23.70 -51.78 -64.50
CA PHE A 81 23.30 -51.47 -63.13
C PHE A 81 23.34 -49.95 -62.95
N GLU A 82 22.19 -49.36 -62.66
CA GLU A 82 22.06 -47.94 -62.31
C GLU A 82 21.71 -47.80 -60.82
N ASP A 83 22.19 -46.74 -60.18
CA ASP A 83 21.83 -46.33 -58.81
C ASP A 83 22.17 -47.35 -57.70
N ILE A 84 23.06 -48.30 -57.99
CA ILE A 84 23.54 -49.28 -57.01
C ILE A 84 24.44 -48.63 -55.95
N ASP A 85 24.95 -47.42 -56.23
CA ASP A 85 25.76 -46.59 -55.35
C ASP A 85 24.96 -45.86 -54.27
N ARG A 86 23.62 -45.91 -54.30
CA ARG A 86 22.76 -45.23 -53.33
C ARG A 86 23.00 -45.62 -51.87
N PHE A 87 23.50 -46.84 -51.63
CA PHE A 87 23.76 -47.36 -50.28
C PHE A 87 25.21 -47.16 -49.81
N ASP A 88 26.08 -46.57 -50.64
CA ASP A 88 27.49 -46.31 -50.34
C ASP A 88 28.25 -47.54 -49.77
N ASP A 89 27.86 -48.75 -50.17
CA ASP A 89 28.49 -50.00 -49.77
C ASP A 89 29.36 -50.55 -50.91
N PRO A 90 30.70 -50.51 -50.80
CA PRO A 90 31.57 -51.05 -51.84
C PRO A 90 31.54 -52.57 -51.97
N HIS A 91 31.07 -53.30 -50.95
CA HIS A 91 31.10 -54.77 -50.92
C HIS A 91 30.13 -55.41 -51.93
N ILE A 92 29.10 -54.66 -52.35
CA ILE A 92 28.18 -55.10 -53.42
C ILE A 92 28.90 -55.34 -54.75
N PHE A 93 29.95 -54.57 -55.05
CA PHE A 93 30.72 -54.70 -56.29
C PHE A 93 31.62 -55.94 -56.29
N GLU A 94 32.12 -56.35 -55.12
CA GLU A 94 32.85 -57.62 -54.95
C GLU A 94 31.94 -58.81 -55.27
N THR A 95 30.73 -58.78 -54.71
CA THR A 95 29.73 -59.83 -54.90
C THR A 95 29.29 -59.91 -56.37
N LEU A 96 29.02 -58.77 -57.02
CA LEU A 96 28.61 -58.73 -58.43
C LEU A 96 29.75 -59.09 -59.40
N ARG A 97 30.99 -58.73 -59.07
CA ARG A 97 32.17 -59.16 -59.84
C ARG A 97 32.34 -60.67 -59.78
N ALA A 98 32.24 -61.26 -58.58
CA ALA A 98 32.31 -62.70 -58.42
C ALA A 98 31.15 -63.42 -59.15
N LEU A 99 29.93 -62.88 -59.13
CA LEU A 99 28.82 -63.39 -59.95
C LEU A 99 29.14 -63.33 -61.45
N ASN A 100 29.65 -62.19 -61.94
CA ASN A 100 30.04 -62.02 -63.35
C ASN A 100 31.10 -63.05 -63.77
N GLU A 101 32.09 -63.32 -62.90
CA GLU A 101 33.08 -64.35 -63.13
C GLU A 101 32.48 -65.76 -63.21
N VAL A 102 31.55 -66.10 -62.30
CA VAL A 102 30.88 -67.40 -62.31
C VAL A 102 30.05 -67.58 -63.58
N LEU A 103 29.33 -66.55 -64.02
CA LEU A 103 28.59 -66.57 -65.29
C LEU A 103 29.52 -66.79 -66.48
N ASN A 104 30.64 -66.08 -66.53
CA ASN A 104 31.59 -66.16 -67.66
C ASN A 104 32.45 -67.43 -67.67
N LYS A 105 32.56 -68.14 -66.54
CA LYS A 105 33.23 -69.46 -66.45
C LYS A 105 32.26 -70.62 -66.72
N SER A 106 30.95 -70.38 -66.77
CA SER A 106 29.96 -71.42 -67.00
C SER A 106 29.98 -71.91 -68.46
N PRO A 107 30.14 -73.22 -68.73
CA PRO A 107 30.26 -73.76 -70.09
C PRO A 107 28.99 -73.59 -70.95
N ASN A 108 27.86 -73.27 -70.32
CA ASN A 108 26.57 -73.10 -70.99
C ASN A 108 26.34 -71.68 -71.54
N ILE A 109 27.28 -70.75 -71.32
CA ILE A 109 27.20 -69.35 -71.77
C ILE A 109 28.26 -69.17 -72.87
N GLY A 110 27.83 -69.18 -74.13
CA GLY A 110 28.73 -69.17 -75.29
C GLY A 110 29.42 -67.83 -75.60
N GLU A 111 28.92 -66.72 -75.06
CA GLU A 111 29.52 -65.39 -75.21
C GLU A 111 29.59 -64.69 -73.84
N PRO A 112 30.64 -63.89 -73.56
CA PRO A 112 30.84 -63.29 -72.26
C PRO A 112 29.74 -62.27 -71.92
N VAL A 113 29.20 -62.37 -70.71
CA VAL A 113 28.28 -61.42 -70.10
C VAL A 113 29.08 -60.30 -69.45
N ARG A 114 28.80 -59.05 -69.83
CA ARG A 114 29.46 -57.84 -69.33
C ARG A 114 28.51 -57.06 -68.42
N PHE A 115 28.99 -56.71 -67.24
CA PHE A 115 28.28 -55.83 -66.33
C PHE A 115 28.82 -54.40 -66.51
N ILE A 116 27.91 -53.45 -66.69
CA ILE A 116 28.18 -52.02 -66.79
C ILE A 116 27.56 -51.38 -65.56
N TYR A 117 28.34 -50.57 -64.85
CA TYR A 117 27.89 -49.89 -63.63
C TYR A 117 27.86 -48.39 -63.90
N ALA A 118 26.69 -47.76 -63.67
CA ALA A 118 26.52 -46.32 -63.69
C ALA A 118 26.47 -45.82 -62.24
N ILE A 119 27.62 -45.37 -61.73
CA ILE A 119 27.85 -45.02 -60.32
C ILE A 119 28.60 -43.70 -60.20
N LYS A 120 28.48 -43.02 -59.05
CA LYS A 120 29.25 -41.82 -58.71
C LYS A 120 30.74 -42.14 -58.52
N ASP A 121 31.62 -41.18 -58.82
CA ASP A 121 33.07 -41.36 -58.64
C ASP A 121 33.45 -41.46 -57.14
N SER A 122 32.65 -40.83 -56.26
CA SER A 122 32.89 -40.71 -54.82
C SER A 122 32.66 -41.99 -54.00
N ILE A 123 32.03 -43.03 -54.57
CA ILE A 123 31.77 -44.27 -53.82
C ILE A 123 33.07 -45.00 -53.42
N PHE A 124 34.19 -44.69 -54.08
CA PHE A 124 35.50 -45.27 -53.78
C PHE A 124 36.34 -44.43 -52.80
N ASP A 125 35.84 -43.27 -52.37
CA ASP A 125 36.56 -42.39 -51.44
C ASP A 125 36.54 -42.94 -50.00
N LYS A 126 35.42 -43.57 -49.59
CA LYS A 126 35.22 -44.15 -48.24
C LYS A 126 36.20 -45.29 -47.90
N LEU A 127 36.61 -46.08 -48.88
CA LEU A 127 37.63 -47.14 -48.73
C LEU A 127 39.01 -46.59 -48.31
N GLY A 128 39.27 -45.30 -48.50
CA GLY A 128 40.50 -44.64 -48.07
C GLY A 128 40.43 -43.99 -46.68
N GLU A 129 39.24 -43.84 -46.10
CA GLU A 129 39.05 -43.23 -44.78
C GLU A 129 39.24 -44.23 -43.63
N ASP A 130 38.87 -45.51 -43.83
CA ASP A 130 38.96 -46.55 -42.80
C ASP A 130 40.41 -46.87 -42.37
N ILE A 131 41.42 -46.50 -43.16
CA ILE A 131 42.85 -46.71 -42.84
C ILE A 131 43.42 -45.54 -42.01
N SER A 132 42.82 -44.35 -42.09
CA SER A 132 43.27 -43.16 -41.36
C SER A 132 42.85 -43.12 -39.89
N ALA A 133 41.93 -43.98 -39.46
CA ALA A 133 41.47 -44.03 -38.07
C ALA A 133 42.50 -44.64 -37.09
N ASP A 134 43.51 -45.38 -37.58
CA ASP A 134 44.43 -46.16 -36.74
C ASP A 134 45.84 -45.52 -36.57
N GLN A 135 46.09 -44.33 -37.14
CA GLN A 135 47.37 -43.62 -37.02
C GLN A 135 47.25 -42.10 -36.84
N SER A 136 46.50 -41.64 -35.83
CA SER A 136 46.46 -40.22 -35.45
C SER A 136 46.75 -39.99 -33.96
N ASN A 137 47.95 -40.37 -33.51
CA ASN A 137 48.53 -39.90 -32.26
C ASN A 137 49.99 -39.43 -32.47
N ASN A 138 50.17 -38.27 -33.12
CA ASN A 138 51.15 -37.22 -32.81
C ASN A 138 51.53 -36.35 -34.03
N VAL A 139 51.28 -35.04 -33.87
CA VAL A 139 52.06 -33.85 -34.30
C VAL A 139 52.33 -33.58 -35.80
N ASN A 140 51.95 -32.34 -36.20
CA ASN A 140 52.31 -31.50 -37.36
C ASN A 140 51.66 -31.80 -38.73
N ALA A 141 50.61 -31.02 -39.04
CA ALA A 141 49.65 -31.22 -40.13
C ALA A 141 50.05 -30.73 -41.53
N HIS A 142 51.05 -29.84 -41.71
CA HIS A 142 51.19 -29.16 -43.01
C HIS A 142 52.18 -29.74 -44.03
N VAL A 143 52.97 -30.77 -43.69
CA VAL A 143 53.84 -31.47 -44.66
C VAL A 143 53.27 -32.84 -45.05
N ILE A 144 52.28 -33.31 -44.30
CA ILE A 144 51.61 -34.59 -44.49
C ILE A 144 50.47 -34.49 -45.53
N ASP A 145 49.78 -33.35 -45.62
CA ASP A 145 48.64 -33.18 -46.55
C ASP A 145 49.00 -33.49 -48.01
N VAL A 146 50.17 -33.05 -48.51
CA VAL A 146 50.54 -33.28 -49.92
C VAL A 146 50.94 -34.74 -50.19
N ILE A 147 51.53 -35.42 -49.19
CA ILE A 147 51.93 -36.84 -49.30
C ILE A 147 50.71 -37.76 -49.14
N ILE A 148 49.77 -37.40 -48.25
CA ILE A 148 48.50 -38.10 -48.06
C ILE A 148 47.59 -37.93 -49.28
N ASP A 149 47.54 -36.75 -49.90
CA ASP A 149 46.64 -36.51 -51.03
C ASP A 149 47.10 -37.27 -52.28
N THR A 150 48.43 -37.35 -52.51
CA THR A 150 48.99 -38.17 -53.59
C THR A 150 48.79 -39.67 -53.35
N ALA A 151 48.98 -40.13 -52.11
CA ALA A 151 48.76 -41.52 -51.72
C ALA A 151 47.27 -41.93 -51.71
N ARG A 152 46.36 -41.05 -51.28
CA ARG A 152 44.89 -41.22 -51.39
C ARG A 152 44.47 -41.28 -52.84
N THR A 153 44.99 -40.39 -53.68
CA THR A 153 44.69 -40.38 -55.12
C THR A 153 45.19 -41.65 -55.81
N GLU A 154 46.37 -42.17 -55.44
CA GLU A 154 46.88 -43.45 -55.92
C GLU A 154 46.09 -44.66 -55.38
N LEU A 155 45.63 -44.61 -54.12
CA LEU A 155 44.82 -45.65 -53.49
C LEU A 155 43.40 -45.73 -54.09
N VAL A 156 42.74 -44.59 -54.32
CA VAL A 156 41.45 -44.50 -55.02
C VAL A 156 41.58 -45.00 -56.47
N ARG A 157 42.68 -44.67 -57.16
CA ARG A 157 42.99 -45.23 -58.49
C ARG A 157 43.24 -46.75 -58.46
N SER A 158 43.93 -47.25 -57.44
CA SER A 158 44.16 -48.68 -57.22
C SER A 158 42.86 -49.43 -56.91
N ASN A 159 41.96 -48.84 -56.12
CA ASN A 159 40.65 -49.43 -55.79
C ASN A 159 39.72 -49.43 -57.01
N ARG A 160 39.68 -48.37 -57.82
CA ARG A 160 38.91 -48.32 -59.08
C ARG A 160 39.32 -49.44 -60.05
N THR A 161 40.61 -49.74 -60.15
CA THR A 161 41.13 -50.84 -60.99
C THR A 161 40.94 -52.23 -60.36
N LYS A 162 40.73 -52.32 -59.03
CA LYS A 162 40.39 -53.57 -58.33
C LYS A 162 38.96 -54.04 -58.60
N PHE A 163 38.03 -53.15 -58.95
CA PHE A 163 36.61 -53.52 -59.15
C PHE A 163 36.15 -53.52 -60.60
N PHE A 164 36.77 -52.72 -61.47
CA PHE A 164 36.32 -52.56 -62.86
C PHE A 164 37.42 -52.81 -63.88
N ASP A 165 37.09 -53.55 -64.94
CA ASP A 165 37.99 -53.80 -66.06
C ASP A 165 38.12 -52.56 -66.98
N LEU A 166 37.12 -51.69 -67.01
CA LEU A 166 37.11 -50.42 -67.75
C LEU A 166 36.29 -49.38 -67.00
N VAL A 167 36.86 -48.20 -66.78
CA VAL A 167 36.18 -47.05 -66.17
C VAL A 167 36.06 -45.94 -67.22
N ILE A 168 34.83 -45.52 -67.51
CA ILE A 168 34.55 -44.38 -68.39
C ILE A 168 34.16 -43.21 -67.47
N PRO A 169 35.03 -42.19 -67.28
CA PRO A 169 34.67 -41.06 -66.45
C PRO A 169 33.57 -40.23 -67.14
N VAL A 170 32.55 -39.86 -66.37
CA VAL A 170 31.58 -38.83 -66.79
C VAL A 170 32.18 -37.48 -66.40
N VAL A 171 32.43 -36.62 -67.38
CA VAL A 171 32.88 -35.25 -67.11
C VAL A 171 31.68 -34.45 -66.61
N PRO A 172 31.70 -33.89 -65.38
CA PRO A 172 30.63 -33.03 -64.91
C PRO A 172 30.72 -31.69 -65.66
N PHE A 173 29.87 -31.49 -66.67
CA PHE A 173 29.83 -30.26 -67.48
C PHE A 173 29.05 -29.12 -66.82
N ILE A 174 29.28 -28.88 -65.52
CA ILE A 174 28.52 -27.87 -64.78
C ILE A 174 29.48 -27.05 -63.94
N THR A 175 29.86 -25.89 -64.47
CA THR A 175 30.35 -24.79 -63.63
C THR A 175 29.12 -24.02 -63.13
N HIS A 176 29.24 -23.29 -62.02
CA HIS A 176 28.14 -22.44 -61.50
C HIS A 176 27.53 -21.52 -62.58
N GLN A 177 28.33 -21.12 -63.57
CA GLN A 177 27.89 -20.25 -64.68
C GLN A 177 27.09 -20.97 -65.78
N SER A 178 27.33 -22.26 -66.06
CA SER A 178 26.58 -23.01 -67.07
C SER A 178 25.32 -23.69 -66.52
N ALA A 179 25.26 -23.93 -65.21
CA ALA A 179 24.12 -24.55 -64.53
C ALA A 179 22.83 -23.73 -64.66
N ARG A 180 22.93 -22.39 -64.63
CA ARG A 180 21.80 -21.45 -64.71
C ARG A 180 21.04 -21.59 -66.03
N ASP A 181 21.75 -21.43 -67.15
CA ASP A 181 21.17 -21.55 -68.49
C ASP A 181 20.64 -22.97 -68.74
N LEU A 182 21.30 -23.99 -68.18
CA LEU A 182 20.87 -25.39 -68.28
C LEU A 182 19.62 -25.69 -67.42
N LEU A 183 19.45 -25.07 -66.26
CA LEU A 183 18.27 -25.24 -65.41
C LEU A 183 17.02 -24.62 -66.06
N GLU A 184 17.14 -23.37 -66.51
CA GLU A 184 16.03 -22.63 -67.14
C GLU A 184 15.64 -23.29 -68.49
N HIS A 185 16.61 -23.70 -69.32
CA HIS A 185 16.32 -24.28 -70.64
C HIS A 185 16.17 -25.81 -70.70
N HIS A 186 16.73 -26.60 -69.78
CA HIS A 186 16.67 -28.07 -69.87
C HIS A 186 15.92 -28.77 -68.73
N VAL A 187 15.79 -28.16 -67.55
CA VAL A 187 15.12 -28.81 -66.44
C VAL A 187 13.63 -28.55 -66.48
N LEU A 188 13.17 -27.31 -66.64
CA LEU A 188 11.72 -26.99 -66.73
C LEU A 188 11.20 -26.77 -68.16
N SER A 189 11.99 -27.06 -69.20
CA SER A 189 11.52 -26.90 -70.58
C SER A 189 10.25 -27.72 -70.85
N GLY A 190 9.24 -27.03 -71.39
CA GLY A 190 7.92 -27.60 -71.71
C GLY A 190 6.90 -27.57 -70.57
N VAL A 191 7.23 -26.99 -69.41
CA VAL A 191 6.29 -26.78 -68.30
C VAL A 191 6.10 -25.27 -68.11
N GLU A 192 4.89 -24.75 -68.27
CA GLU A 192 4.58 -23.37 -67.86
C GLU A 192 4.66 -23.30 -66.32
N HIS A 193 5.46 -22.36 -65.80
CA HIS A 193 5.68 -22.16 -64.37
C HIS A 193 5.98 -20.69 -64.06
N CYS A 194 5.78 -20.30 -62.80
CA CYS A 194 6.03 -18.97 -62.24
C CYS A 194 7.16 -18.96 -61.19
N VAL A 195 7.96 -20.03 -61.10
CA VAL A 195 9.10 -20.16 -60.17
C VAL A 195 10.13 -19.02 -60.35
N ASP A 196 10.52 -18.37 -59.25
CA ASP A 196 11.53 -17.29 -59.23
C ASP A 196 12.89 -17.76 -59.76
N GLN A 197 13.46 -17.00 -60.70
CA GLN A 197 14.78 -17.27 -61.29
C GLN A 197 15.91 -17.32 -60.25
N LYS A 198 15.81 -16.55 -59.16
CA LYS A 198 16.81 -16.56 -58.09
C LYS A 198 16.91 -17.93 -57.41
N LEU A 199 15.83 -18.70 -57.35
CA LEU A 199 15.85 -20.06 -56.80
C LEU A 199 16.66 -21.02 -57.69
N PHE A 200 16.66 -20.81 -59.01
CA PHE A 200 17.51 -21.60 -59.92
C PHE A 200 18.98 -21.28 -59.74
N ASP A 201 19.34 -20.02 -59.49
CA ASP A 201 20.72 -19.63 -59.17
C ASP A 201 21.19 -20.37 -57.89
N VAL A 202 20.33 -20.45 -56.86
CA VAL A 202 20.61 -21.20 -55.62
C VAL A 202 20.73 -22.71 -55.91
N ALA A 203 19.80 -23.30 -56.65
CA ALA A 203 19.84 -24.72 -56.99
C ALA A 203 21.10 -25.09 -57.80
N ALA A 204 21.49 -24.25 -58.75
CA ALA A 204 22.73 -24.37 -59.53
C ALA A 204 23.99 -24.30 -58.66
N GLN A 205 23.95 -23.50 -57.59
CA GLN A 205 25.10 -23.31 -56.71
C GLN A 205 25.32 -24.52 -55.80
N TYR A 206 24.27 -25.08 -55.23
CA TYR A 206 24.39 -26.11 -54.19
C TYR A 206 24.11 -27.54 -54.68
N VAL A 207 23.57 -27.73 -55.89
CA VAL A 207 23.29 -29.06 -56.47
C VAL A 207 24.12 -29.29 -57.74
N PRO A 208 25.31 -29.92 -57.62
CA PRO A 208 26.18 -30.17 -58.77
C PRO A 208 25.74 -31.35 -59.66
N ASP A 209 24.78 -32.18 -59.23
CA ASP A 209 24.29 -33.36 -59.99
C ASP A 209 22.98 -33.06 -60.73
N MET A 210 23.01 -33.11 -62.07
CA MET A 210 21.82 -32.91 -62.92
C MET A 210 20.74 -33.98 -62.75
N ARG A 211 21.06 -35.16 -62.23
CA ARG A 211 20.05 -36.19 -61.91
C ARG A 211 19.16 -35.75 -60.76
N LEU A 212 19.76 -35.13 -59.73
CA LEU A 212 19.01 -34.57 -58.61
C LEU A 212 18.08 -33.45 -59.09
N LEU A 213 18.58 -32.54 -59.92
CA LEU A 213 17.78 -31.46 -60.49
C LEU A 213 16.62 -31.96 -61.36
N LYS A 214 16.83 -33.02 -62.16
CA LYS A 214 15.75 -33.68 -62.89
C LYS A 214 14.73 -34.34 -61.97
N ASN A 215 15.17 -34.93 -60.86
CA ASN A 215 14.28 -35.51 -59.85
C ASN A 215 13.42 -34.42 -59.19
N VAL A 216 14.04 -33.31 -58.74
CA VAL A 216 13.34 -32.15 -58.18
C VAL A 216 12.25 -31.65 -59.13
N ARG A 217 12.55 -31.53 -60.42
CA ARG A 217 11.57 -31.12 -61.43
C ARG A 217 10.41 -32.11 -61.59
N ASN A 218 10.69 -33.40 -61.63
CA ASN A 218 9.64 -34.42 -61.74
C ASN A 218 8.71 -34.39 -60.52
N GLU A 219 9.29 -34.31 -59.31
CA GLU A 219 8.52 -34.20 -58.08
C GLU A 219 7.72 -32.90 -58.02
N PHE A 220 8.30 -31.77 -58.43
CA PHE A 220 7.61 -30.50 -58.56
C PHE A 220 6.36 -30.61 -59.44
N CYS A 221 6.46 -31.22 -60.62
CA CYS A 221 5.31 -31.40 -61.51
C CYS A 221 4.22 -32.25 -60.85
N ILE A 222 4.60 -33.35 -60.19
CA ILE A 222 3.65 -34.24 -59.51
C ILE A 222 2.95 -33.52 -58.36
N PHE A 223 3.71 -32.84 -57.49
CA PHE A 223 3.15 -32.16 -56.33
C PHE A 223 2.33 -30.93 -56.73
N ARG A 224 2.73 -30.19 -57.76
CA ARG A 224 1.96 -29.05 -58.28
C ARG A 224 0.58 -29.48 -58.72
N ASP A 225 0.49 -30.58 -59.46
CA ASP A 225 -0.78 -31.11 -59.96
C ASP A 225 -1.63 -31.68 -58.81
N GLN A 226 -1.03 -32.39 -57.85
CA GLN A 226 -1.73 -32.96 -56.69
C GLN A 226 -2.23 -31.91 -55.70
N LEU A 227 -1.44 -30.87 -55.43
CA LEU A 227 -1.77 -29.77 -54.50
C LEU A 227 -2.54 -28.63 -55.18
N ARG A 228 -2.74 -28.71 -56.50
CA ARG A 228 -3.36 -27.66 -57.35
C ARG A 228 -2.73 -26.28 -57.10
N VAL A 229 -1.39 -26.23 -57.00
CA VAL A 229 -0.63 -24.99 -56.79
C VAL A 229 -0.74 -24.13 -58.06
N GLY A 230 -0.97 -22.82 -57.90
CA GLY A 230 -1.11 -21.88 -59.03
C GLY A 230 -2.51 -21.83 -59.68
N VAL A 231 -3.52 -22.53 -59.14
CA VAL A 231 -4.92 -22.47 -59.61
C VAL A 231 -5.69 -21.39 -58.82
N GLU A 232 -6.41 -20.50 -59.51
CA GLU A 232 -7.15 -19.36 -58.90
C GLU A 232 -8.20 -19.77 -57.85
N ASP A 233 -8.64 -21.03 -57.85
CA ASP A 233 -9.70 -21.60 -57.00
C ASP A 233 -9.13 -22.44 -55.81
N ASN A 234 -7.86 -22.22 -55.45
CA ASN A 234 -7.19 -22.92 -54.33
C ASN A 234 -7.18 -22.08 -53.06
N ASP A 235 -7.99 -22.47 -52.07
CA ASP A 235 -8.12 -21.79 -50.76
C ASP A 235 -6.82 -21.70 -49.94
N LEU A 236 -5.79 -22.50 -50.27
CA LEU A 236 -4.50 -22.51 -49.56
C LEU A 236 -3.47 -21.50 -50.10
N ASN A 237 -3.72 -20.88 -51.27
CA ASN A 237 -2.85 -19.88 -51.91
C ASN A 237 -1.35 -20.26 -51.89
N LEU A 238 -1.05 -21.50 -52.29
CA LEU A 238 0.32 -22.03 -52.32
C LEU A 238 1.11 -21.44 -53.49
N ASP A 239 2.41 -21.23 -53.27
CA ASP A 239 3.31 -20.61 -54.23
C ASP A 239 4.19 -21.66 -54.94
N GLU A 240 4.34 -21.54 -56.27
CA GLU A 240 5.14 -22.48 -57.07
C GLU A 240 6.63 -22.42 -56.74
N THR A 241 7.17 -21.24 -56.42
CA THR A 241 8.58 -21.07 -56.03
C THR A 241 8.86 -21.80 -54.73
N LYS A 242 7.98 -21.64 -53.73
CA LYS A 242 8.09 -22.34 -52.44
C LYS A 242 7.93 -23.85 -52.58
N LEU A 243 7.01 -24.32 -53.44
CA LEU A 243 6.89 -25.74 -53.73
C LEU A 243 8.17 -26.30 -54.35
N PHE A 244 8.76 -25.59 -55.33
CA PHE A 244 10.01 -26.02 -55.95
C PHE A 244 11.16 -26.07 -54.93
N ALA A 245 11.24 -25.08 -54.04
CA ALA A 245 12.21 -25.06 -52.94
C ALA A 245 12.01 -26.22 -51.97
N MET A 246 10.76 -26.59 -51.68
CA MET A 246 10.44 -27.75 -50.86
C MET A 246 10.85 -29.08 -51.53
N MET A 247 10.68 -29.20 -52.84
CA MET A 247 11.14 -30.38 -53.59
C MET A 247 12.67 -30.44 -53.68
N LEU A 248 13.33 -29.29 -53.78
CA LEU A 248 14.79 -29.18 -53.69
C LEU A 248 15.29 -29.66 -52.31
N TYR A 249 14.61 -29.22 -51.25
CA TYR A 249 14.88 -29.66 -49.88
C TYR A 249 14.64 -31.17 -49.73
N LYS A 250 13.51 -31.71 -50.20
CA LYS A 250 13.22 -33.16 -50.19
C LYS A 250 14.29 -33.99 -50.91
N SER A 251 14.78 -33.51 -52.05
CA SER A 251 15.79 -34.23 -52.84
C SER A 251 17.17 -34.28 -52.17
N THR A 252 17.49 -33.29 -51.34
CA THR A 252 18.77 -33.14 -50.64
C THR A 252 18.74 -33.66 -49.20
N HIS A 253 17.57 -33.65 -48.56
CA HIS A 253 17.36 -34.00 -47.14
C HIS A 253 16.16 -34.96 -46.98
N LEU A 254 16.17 -36.08 -47.72
CA LEU A 254 15.04 -37.03 -47.78
C LEU A 254 14.55 -37.52 -46.41
N THR A 255 15.47 -37.98 -45.55
CA THR A 255 15.14 -38.51 -44.22
C THR A 255 14.48 -37.47 -43.32
N ASP A 256 14.87 -36.20 -43.46
CA ASP A 256 14.33 -35.11 -42.67
C ASP A 256 12.94 -34.69 -43.19
N PHE A 257 12.75 -34.70 -44.52
CA PHE A 257 11.44 -34.46 -45.14
C PHE A 257 10.38 -35.49 -44.70
N GLU A 258 10.73 -36.77 -44.56
CA GLU A 258 9.78 -37.80 -44.08
C GLU A 258 9.31 -37.54 -42.64
N ARG A 259 10.18 -36.97 -41.80
CA ARG A 259 9.89 -36.64 -40.39
C ARG A 259 8.98 -35.42 -40.22
N ILE A 260 8.74 -34.63 -41.27
CA ILE A 260 7.78 -33.50 -41.23
C ILE A 260 6.39 -33.98 -40.84
N ARG A 261 6.01 -35.20 -41.27
CA ARG A 261 4.70 -35.80 -40.96
C ARG A 261 4.55 -36.16 -39.48
N SER A 262 5.63 -36.59 -38.83
CA SER A 262 5.65 -36.85 -37.39
C SER A 262 5.89 -35.59 -36.56
N GLY A 263 6.27 -34.48 -37.20
CA GLY A 263 6.62 -33.24 -36.52
C GLY A 263 8.01 -33.26 -35.87
N GLU A 264 8.87 -34.20 -36.28
CA GLU A 264 10.20 -34.45 -35.72
C GLU A 264 11.32 -34.07 -36.71
N SER A 265 11.00 -33.27 -37.73
CA SER A 265 12.01 -32.78 -38.68
C SER A 265 12.80 -31.61 -38.11
N LYS A 266 13.97 -31.32 -38.68
CA LYS A 266 14.73 -30.11 -38.31
C LYS A 266 13.97 -28.83 -38.69
N LEU A 267 13.07 -28.86 -39.68
CA LEU A 267 12.20 -27.73 -40.00
C LEU A 267 11.13 -27.52 -38.92
N ASP A 268 10.65 -28.59 -38.29
CA ASP A 268 9.76 -28.51 -37.13
C ASP A 268 10.49 -27.98 -35.91
N GLU A 269 11.71 -28.46 -35.65
CA GLU A 269 12.57 -27.96 -34.58
C GLU A 269 12.89 -26.47 -34.77
N LEU A 270 13.24 -26.07 -36.00
CA LEU A 270 13.48 -24.68 -36.35
C LEU A 270 12.21 -23.82 -36.21
N TYR A 271 11.05 -24.34 -36.58
CA TYR A 271 9.77 -23.66 -36.39
C TYR A 271 9.46 -23.44 -34.91
N GLY A 272 9.64 -24.46 -34.08
CA GLY A 272 9.48 -24.35 -32.63
C GLY A 272 10.43 -23.30 -32.05
N ALA A 273 11.72 -23.35 -32.41
CA ALA A 273 12.72 -22.39 -31.98
C ALA A 273 12.41 -20.96 -32.47
N PHE A 274 11.88 -20.81 -33.67
CA PHE A 274 11.40 -19.54 -34.21
C PHE A 274 10.24 -18.96 -33.38
N ARG A 275 9.22 -19.76 -33.06
CA ARG A 275 8.09 -19.28 -32.24
C ARG A 275 8.51 -18.95 -30.82
N GLN A 276 9.39 -19.76 -30.23
CA GLN A 276 9.99 -19.47 -28.93
C GLN A 276 10.78 -18.14 -28.96
N PHE A 277 11.62 -17.93 -29.97
CA PHE A 277 12.39 -16.69 -30.14
C PHE A 277 11.48 -15.45 -30.26
N VAL A 278 10.37 -15.57 -31.00
CA VAL A 278 9.37 -14.50 -31.12
C VAL A 278 8.71 -14.22 -29.77
N SER A 279 8.26 -15.25 -29.05
CA SER A 279 7.60 -15.09 -27.74
C SER A 279 8.54 -14.49 -26.68
N GLU A 280 9.79 -14.97 -26.60
CA GLU A 280 10.80 -14.44 -25.69
C GLU A 280 11.18 -12.99 -26.04
N GLY A 281 11.33 -12.70 -27.34
CA GLY A 281 11.60 -11.35 -27.83
C GLY A 281 10.50 -10.36 -27.45
N ILE A 282 9.23 -10.72 -27.64
CA ILE A 282 8.08 -9.91 -27.22
C ILE A 282 8.13 -9.65 -25.72
N LYS A 283 8.29 -10.72 -24.92
CA LYS A 283 8.32 -10.63 -23.45
C LYS A 283 9.44 -9.72 -22.93
N GLU A 284 10.65 -9.82 -23.49
CA GLU A 284 11.80 -8.99 -23.10
C GLU A 284 11.57 -7.50 -23.42
N ARG A 285 11.00 -7.21 -24.60
CA ARG A 285 10.70 -5.82 -25.00
C ARG A 285 9.55 -5.24 -24.19
N GLU A 286 8.50 -6.00 -23.91
CA GLU A 286 7.38 -5.57 -23.06
C GLU A 286 7.86 -5.29 -21.62
N ALA A 287 8.71 -6.14 -21.05
CA ALA A 287 9.34 -5.87 -19.76
C ALA A 287 10.19 -4.59 -19.78
N SER A 288 10.94 -4.36 -20.87
CA SER A 288 11.73 -3.15 -21.05
C SER A 288 10.84 -1.90 -21.22
N ILE A 289 9.72 -2.00 -21.94
CA ILE A 289 8.72 -0.93 -22.07
C ILE A 289 8.20 -0.56 -20.69
N LYS A 290 7.77 -1.53 -19.89
CA LYS A 290 7.28 -1.31 -18.52
C LYS A 290 8.33 -0.63 -17.63
N PHE A 291 9.59 -1.06 -17.74
CA PHE A 291 10.69 -0.42 -17.03
C PHE A 291 10.86 1.06 -17.42
N PHE A 292 10.81 1.38 -18.71
CA PHE A 292 10.88 2.76 -19.19
C PHE A 292 9.65 3.58 -18.85
N GLU A 293 8.45 3.01 -18.85
CA GLU A 293 7.21 3.65 -18.41
C GLU A 293 7.26 3.98 -16.91
N GLN A 294 7.83 3.10 -16.08
CA GLN A 294 8.06 3.39 -14.67
C GLN A 294 9.06 4.54 -14.46
N GLN A 295 10.12 4.61 -15.28
CA GLN A 295 11.04 5.76 -15.30
C GLN A 295 10.40 7.04 -15.86
N ALA A 296 9.37 6.90 -16.68
CA ALA A 296 8.63 8.02 -17.26
C ALA A 296 7.71 8.71 -16.24
N SER A 297 7.41 8.08 -15.10
CA SER A 297 6.61 8.68 -14.02
C SER A 297 7.23 9.99 -13.53
N GLU A 298 6.41 11.06 -13.51
CA GLU A 298 6.83 12.40 -13.10
C GLU A 298 7.46 12.44 -11.70
N GLU A 299 6.98 11.60 -10.80
CA GLU A 299 7.44 11.55 -9.41
C GLU A 299 8.86 10.97 -9.31
N THR A 300 9.13 9.90 -10.05
CA THR A 300 10.46 9.27 -10.14
C THR A 300 11.49 10.25 -10.73
N GLN A 301 11.11 11.01 -11.75
CA GLN A 301 11.99 11.99 -12.40
C GLN A 301 12.30 13.19 -11.52
N LYS A 302 11.27 13.75 -10.87
CA LYS A 302 11.44 14.86 -9.92
C LYS A 302 12.37 14.44 -8.79
N LYS A 303 12.23 13.21 -8.29
CA LYS A 303 13.09 12.64 -7.23
C LYS A 303 14.53 12.45 -7.70
N ALA A 304 14.75 11.85 -8.88
CA ALA A 304 16.09 11.63 -9.42
C ALA A 304 16.84 12.95 -9.71
N GLN A 305 16.15 13.95 -10.28
CA GLN A 305 16.76 15.24 -10.57
C GLN A 305 17.03 16.04 -9.29
N ALA A 306 16.11 16.02 -8.33
CA ALA A 306 16.34 16.64 -7.02
C ALA A 306 17.57 16.04 -6.32
N GLN A 307 17.71 14.71 -6.38
CA GLN A 307 18.87 14.01 -5.83
C GLN A 307 20.17 14.41 -6.54
N TYR A 308 20.20 14.44 -7.87
CA TYR A 308 21.36 14.87 -8.65
C TYR A 308 21.81 16.30 -8.29
N LEU A 309 20.87 17.25 -8.23
CA LEU A 309 21.18 18.64 -7.90
C LEU A 309 21.66 18.80 -6.45
N GLY A 310 21.03 18.08 -5.50
CA GLY A 310 21.47 18.02 -4.12
C GLY A 310 22.89 17.47 -3.98
N GLU A 311 23.19 16.35 -4.64
CA GLU A 311 24.53 15.74 -4.64
C GLU A 311 25.59 16.68 -5.24
N LYS A 312 25.28 17.41 -6.33
CA LYS A 312 26.21 18.39 -6.91
C LYS A 312 26.53 19.56 -5.99
N ILE A 313 25.55 20.05 -5.22
CA ILE A 313 25.78 21.09 -4.21
C ILE A 313 26.66 20.56 -3.08
N LEU A 314 26.40 19.33 -2.62
CA LEU A 314 27.22 18.69 -1.59
C LEU A 314 28.65 18.45 -2.06
N ASP A 315 28.84 17.97 -3.30
CA ASP A 315 30.16 17.83 -3.92
C ASP A 315 30.89 19.18 -3.97
N TYR A 316 30.24 20.23 -4.47
CA TYR A 316 30.83 21.56 -4.55
C TYR A 316 31.22 22.13 -3.19
N THR A 317 30.33 22.05 -2.20
CA THR A 317 30.58 22.55 -0.84
C THR A 317 31.65 21.73 -0.13
N SER A 318 31.73 20.41 -0.37
CA SER A 318 32.81 19.56 0.16
C SER A 318 34.18 19.92 -0.42
N ILE A 319 34.26 20.21 -1.73
CA ILE A 319 35.49 20.68 -2.39
C ILE A 319 35.90 22.04 -1.81
N MET A 320 34.94 22.95 -1.61
CA MET A 320 35.19 24.27 -1.02
C MET A 320 35.64 24.17 0.44
N ALA A 321 35.00 23.31 1.25
CA ALA A 321 35.38 23.07 2.65
C ALA A 321 36.82 22.56 2.74
N ASN A 322 37.18 21.56 1.92
CA ASN A 322 38.53 21.01 1.86
C ASN A 322 39.57 22.03 1.38
N ALA A 323 39.20 22.93 0.48
CA ALA A 323 40.09 24.00 0.00
C ALA A 323 40.32 25.10 1.04
N ILE A 324 39.30 25.42 1.85
CA ILE A 324 39.35 26.47 2.88
C ILE A 324 40.05 25.96 4.15
N HIS A 325 39.77 24.73 4.57
CA HIS A 325 40.30 24.15 5.80
C HIS A 325 40.58 22.63 5.68
N PRO A 326 41.73 22.23 5.08
CA PRO A 326 42.04 20.85 4.70
C PRO A 326 42.10 19.82 5.85
N THR A 327 42.15 20.28 7.10
CA THR A 327 42.37 19.44 8.30
C THR A 327 41.13 19.30 9.19
N SER A 328 40.00 19.92 8.86
CA SER A 328 38.74 19.80 9.64
C SER A 328 37.74 18.84 9.01
N SER A 329 37.00 18.12 9.84
CA SER A 329 35.83 17.33 9.43
C SER A 329 34.54 18.15 9.35
N ASP A 330 34.61 19.48 9.49
CA ASP A 330 33.45 20.37 9.39
C ASP A 330 33.01 20.47 7.93
N ARG A 331 31.77 20.05 7.64
CA ARG A 331 31.16 20.14 6.30
C ARG A 331 30.34 21.41 6.12
N GLY A 332 30.26 22.24 7.16
CA GLY A 332 29.42 23.43 7.20
C GLY A 332 27.94 23.09 7.38
N ASN A 333 27.13 24.11 7.58
CA ASN A 333 25.67 24.00 7.63
C ASN A 333 25.02 24.79 6.51
N PHE A 334 23.80 24.37 6.16
CA PHE A 334 22.99 24.99 5.14
C PHE A 334 21.80 25.71 5.81
N THR A 335 21.49 26.90 5.33
CA THR A 335 20.26 27.62 5.74
C THR A 335 19.53 28.18 4.52
N PHE A 336 18.20 28.09 4.51
CA PHE A 336 17.30 28.64 3.50
C PHE A 336 16.17 29.41 4.20
N GLU A 337 15.82 30.62 3.72
CA GLU A 337 14.82 31.51 4.35
C GLU A 337 15.01 31.76 5.87
N ASN A 338 16.27 31.79 6.33
CA ASN A 338 16.69 31.90 7.75
C ASN A 338 16.47 30.66 8.63
N GLU A 339 16.02 29.55 8.05
CA GLU A 339 15.92 28.25 8.74
C GLU A 339 17.08 27.33 8.36
N ARG A 340 17.46 26.43 9.27
CA ARG A 340 18.50 25.44 9.04
C ARG A 340 17.91 24.26 8.27
N ILE A 341 18.55 23.89 7.17
CA ILE A 341 18.16 22.74 6.34
C ILE A 341 19.19 21.62 6.45
N GLU A 342 18.72 20.37 6.36
CA GLU A 342 19.60 19.20 6.37
C GLU A 342 20.14 18.87 4.96
N GLU A 343 21.25 18.13 4.88
CA GLU A 343 21.86 17.75 3.59
C GLU A 343 20.91 16.90 2.73
N ASP A 344 20.06 16.08 3.35
CA ASP A 344 19.12 15.22 2.64
C ASP A 344 17.89 15.97 2.12
N GLU A 345 17.50 17.09 2.75
CA GLU A 345 16.42 17.93 2.25
C GLU A 345 16.75 18.54 0.88
N LEU A 346 18.03 18.86 0.63
CA LEU A 346 18.54 19.33 -0.67
C LEU A 346 18.33 18.30 -1.80
N LYS A 347 18.10 17.02 -1.46
CA LYS A 347 17.87 15.93 -2.42
C LYS A 347 16.39 15.69 -2.69
N THR A 348 15.48 16.45 -2.08
CA THR A 348 14.04 16.25 -2.19
C THR A 348 13.37 17.16 -3.23
N PRO A 349 12.36 16.68 -3.99
CA PRO A 349 11.60 17.52 -4.91
C PRO A 349 10.90 18.70 -4.24
N ARG A 350 10.51 18.53 -2.97
CA ARG A 350 9.83 19.54 -2.16
C ARG A 350 10.69 20.80 -1.99
N PHE A 351 11.93 20.63 -1.53
CA PHE A 351 12.88 21.72 -1.36
C PHE A 351 13.04 22.55 -2.64
N TRP A 352 13.23 21.89 -3.79
CA TRP A 352 13.41 22.58 -5.06
C TRP A 352 12.15 23.26 -5.58
N SER A 353 10.96 22.74 -5.24
CA SER A 353 9.69 23.42 -5.52
C SER A 353 9.58 24.74 -4.75
N GLU A 354 9.96 24.73 -3.47
CA GLU A 354 9.97 25.93 -2.61
C GLU A 354 11.04 26.93 -3.07
N PHE A 355 12.26 26.44 -3.37
CA PHE A 355 13.35 27.24 -3.92
C PHE A 355 12.97 27.92 -5.25
N SER A 356 12.29 27.20 -6.15
CA SER A 356 11.82 27.76 -7.43
C SER A 356 10.68 28.78 -7.27
N LYS A 357 9.80 28.61 -6.26
CA LYS A 357 8.69 29.55 -5.98
C LYS A 357 9.18 30.88 -5.41
N ALA A 358 10.28 30.86 -4.65
CA ALA A 358 10.86 32.05 -4.01
C ALA A 358 11.53 33.04 -5.00
N GLN A 359 11.58 32.73 -6.31
CA GLN A 359 12.11 33.57 -7.40
C GLN A 359 13.52 34.17 -7.12
N SER A 360 13.94 35.20 -7.85
CA SER A 360 15.31 35.76 -7.94
C SER A 360 15.99 36.18 -6.63
N SER A 361 15.28 36.17 -5.49
CA SER A 361 15.80 36.46 -4.15
C SER A 361 16.23 35.23 -3.35
N ALA A 362 15.82 34.03 -3.76
CA ALA A 362 16.12 32.77 -3.06
C ALA A 362 17.63 32.50 -2.98
N LYS A 363 18.12 32.19 -1.77
CA LYS A 363 19.55 31.88 -1.52
C LYS A 363 19.66 30.76 -0.51
N VAL A 364 20.40 29.72 -0.87
CA VAL A 364 20.93 28.77 0.11
C VAL A 364 22.23 29.33 0.65
N ILE A 365 22.33 29.51 1.96
CA ILE A 365 23.55 29.99 2.60
C ILE A 365 24.28 28.79 3.17
N TRP A 366 25.49 28.54 2.67
CA TRP A 366 26.41 27.55 3.23
C TRP A 366 27.42 28.25 4.13
N ARG A 367 27.57 27.80 5.38
CA ARG A 367 28.49 28.41 6.36
C ARG A 367 29.36 27.36 7.03
N LEU A 368 30.66 27.59 6.99
CA LEU A 368 31.66 26.84 7.76
C LEU A 368 31.95 27.59 9.07
N ASN A 369 32.16 26.87 10.18
CA ASN A 369 32.37 27.53 11.48
C ASN A 369 33.63 28.41 11.47
N GLY A 370 33.46 29.70 11.83
CA GLY A 370 34.56 30.68 11.84
C GLY A 370 34.85 31.36 10.50
N TYR A 371 34.09 31.06 9.44
CA TYR A 371 34.27 31.64 8.10
C TYR A 371 33.04 32.43 7.63
N SER A 372 33.26 33.29 6.63
CA SER A 372 32.18 34.05 6.00
C SER A 372 31.19 33.12 5.29
N PRO A 373 29.88 33.37 5.41
CA PRO A 373 28.87 32.57 4.73
C PRO A 373 28.97 32.73 3.20
N HIS A 374 28.80 31.64 2.47
CA HIS A 374 28.70 31.60 1.02
C HIS A 374 27.25 31.51 0.58
N ASN A 375 26.84 32.44 -0.28
CA ASN A 375 25.48 32.50 -0.80
C ASN A 375 25.41 31.77 -2.15
N LEU A 376 24.69 30.65 -2.18
CA LEU A 376 24.33 29.91 -3.38
C LEU A 376 22.97 30.41 -3.86
N ASN A 377 22.98 31.38 -4.78
CA ASN A 377 21.78 31.83 -5.46
C ASN A 377 21.52 30.99 -6.73
N SER A 378 20.37 31.18 -7.36
CA SER A 378 19.99 30.45 -8.58
C SER A 378 21.04 30.50 -9.69
N LYS A 379 21.77 31.61 -9.86
CA LYS A 379 22.84 31.73 -10.85
C LYS A 379 24.05 30.85 -10.51
N VAL A 380 24.48 30.87 -9.26
CA VAL A 380 25.62 30.07 -8.77
C VAL A 380 25.29 28.58 -8.83
N ILE A 381 24.09 28.19 -8.44
CA ILE A 381 23.66 26.79 -8.49
C ILE A 381 23.62 26.31 -9.95
N ALA A 382 23.08 27.11 -10.88
CA ALA A 382 23.07 26.76 -12.31
C ALA A 382 24.49 26.63 -12.90
N GLU A 383 25.46 27.43 -12.43
CA GLU A 383 26.88 27.30 -12.81
C GLU A 383 27.54 26.03 -12.25
N ILE A 384 27.12 25.58 -11.06
CA ILE A 384 27.62 24.34 -10.42
C ILE A 384 27.03 23.09 -11.10
N THR A 385 25.75 23.11 -11.41
CA THR A 385 25.01 21.92 -11.86
C THR A 385 24.99 21.79 -13.39
N GLY A 386 25.12 22.90 -14.12
CA GLY A 386 25.03 22.95 -15.58
C GLY A 386 23.60 22.81 -16.14
N ASP A 387 22.60 22.77 -15.27
CA ASP A 387 21.18 22.52 -15.59
C ASP A 387 20.27 23.68 -15.14
N ASP A 388 19.07 23.77 -15.74
CA ASP A 388 18.03 24.73 -15.36
C ASP A 388 17.38 24.32 -14.02
N LEU A 389 17.13 25.29 -13.15
CA LEU A 389 16.59 25.09 -11.79
C LEU A 389 15.06 25.14 -11.75
N GLU A 390 14.42 25.41 -12.88
CA GLU A 390 12.97 25.41 -12.99
C GLU A 390 12.43 23.97 -12.97
N VAL A 391 11.81 23.57 -11.86
CA VAL A 391 11.25 22.21 -11.63
C VAL A 391 10.25 21.81 -12.74
N SER A 392 9.57 22.78 -13.36
CA SER A 392 8.65 22.60 -14.48
C SER A 392 9.31 22.11 -15.78
N LYS A 393 10.63 22.25 -15.92
CA LYS A 393 11.39 21.88 -17.11
C LYS A 393 12.19 20.59 -16.96
N TRP A 394 12.35 20.07 -15.74
CA TRP A 394 13.11 18.85 -15.46
C TRP A 394 12.56 17.61 -16.18
N SER A 395 11.26 17.58 -16.47
CA SER A 395 10.60 16.46 -17.14
C SER A 395 10.79 16.43 -18.66
N LYS A 396 10.98 17.58 -19.35
CA LYS A 396 10.80 17.63 -20.81
C LYS A 396 11.91 16.92 -21.61
N LYS A 397 13.18 17.06 -21.22
CA LYS A 397 14.32 16.58 -22.02
C LYS A 397 14.54 15.05 -21.92
N ASN A 398 14.27 14.47 -20.76
CA ASN A 398 14.36 13.02 -20.55
C ASN A 398 13.10 12.28 -21.04
N MET A 399 11.92 12.93 -21.00
CA MET A 399 10.67 12.34 -21.49
C MET A 399 10.68 12.10 -23.00
N GLU A 400 11.27 13.02 -23.79
CA GLU A 400 11.39 12.81 -25.25
C GLU A 400 12.27 11.60 -25.58
N GLU A 401 13.35 11.38 -24.83
CA GLU A 401 14.24 10.23 -25.00
C GLU A 401 13.55 8.92 -24.57
N ILE A 402 12.93 8.91 -23.40
CA ILE A 402 12.20 7.76 -22.86
C ILE A 402 11.03 7.39 -23.78
N ASN A 403 10.24 8.37 -24.22
CA ASN A 403 9.15 8.14 -25.18
C ASN A 403 9.65 7.63 -26.53
N ARG A 404 10.82 8.10 -27.00
CA ARG A 404 11.45 7.57 -28.22
C ARG A 404 11.87 6.12 -28.04
N GLN A 405 12.40 5.75 -26.86
CA GLN A 405 12.77 4.37 -26.54
C GLN A 405 11.54 3.46 -26.43
N ILE A 406 10.49 3.88 -25.73
CA ILE A 406 9.21 3.16 -25.67
C ILE A 406 8.64 2.97 -27.07
N SER A 407 8.61 4.03 -27.89
CA SER A 407 8.11 3.96 -29.28
C SER A 407 8.93 2.98 -30.13
N ARG A 408 10.25 2.97 -29.97
CA ARG A 408 11.13 2.01 -30.64
C ARG A 408 10.84 0.57 -30.21
N LEU A 409 10.74 0.32 -28.90
CA LEU A 409 10.45 -1.02 -28.38
C LEU A 409 9.06 -1.51 -28.82
N ARG A 410 8.05 -0.65 -28.81
CA ARG A 410 6.70 -0.97 -29.33
C ARG A 410 6.73 -1.35 -30.82
N ASN A 411 7.54 -0.66 -31.62
CA ASN A 411 7.75 -1.04 -33.03
C ASN A 411 8.47 -2.38 -33.15
N GLU A 412 9.47 -2.68 -32.30
CA GLU A 412 10.12 -3.99 -32.27
C GLU A 412 9.12 -5.10 -31.91
N VAL A 413 8.23 -4.88 -30.94
CA VAL A 413 7.15 -5.83 -30.60
C VAL A 413 6.21 -6.08 -31.79
N ASP A 414 5.80 -5.03 -32.52
CA ASP A 414 4.97 -5.19 -33.73
C ASP A 414 5.70 -5.97 -34.83
N LEU A 415 7.01 -5.75 -34.99
CA LEU A 415 7.85 -6.52 -35.91
C LEU A 415 7.91 -7.99 -35.50
N PHE A 416 8.13 -8.32 -34.22
CA PHE A 416 8.12 -9.70 -33.73
C PHE A 416 6.77 -10.39 -33.97
N LYS A 417 5.65 -9.70 -33.72
CA LYS A 417 4.29 -10.22 -33.95
C LYS A 417 4.03 -10.60 -35.41
N LYS A 418 4.64 -9.88 -36.36
CA LYS A 418 4.50 -10.09 -37.81
C LYS A 418 5.69 -10.81 -38.46
N ALA A 419 6.68 -11.20 -37.66
CA ALA A 419 7.92 -11.76 -38.17
C ALA A 419 7.69 -13.09 -38.89
N THR A 420 8.44 -13.30 -39.97
CA THR A 420 8.74 -14.59 -40.60
C THR A 420 10.19 -14.97 -40.28
N MET A 421 10.56 -16.23 -40.49
CA MET A 421 11.96 -16.67 -40.32
C MET A 421 12.93 -15.80 -41.13
N ALA A 422 12.58 -15.48 -42.39
CA ALA A 422 13.39 -14.64 -43.27
C ALA A 422 13.57 -13.22 -42.68
N THR A 423 12.48 -12.59 -42.22
CA THR A 423 12.56 -11.22 -41.66
C THR A 423 13.45 -11.13 -40.41
N LEU A 424 13.48 -12.16 -39.55
CA LEU A 424 14.39 -12.19 -38.41
C LEU A 424 15.86 -12.35 -38.82
N LEU A 425 16.13 -13.08 -39.91
CA LEU A 425 17.49 -13.22 -40.46
C LEU A 425 17.97 -11.92 -41.13
N GLU A 426 17.08 -11.17 -41.78
CA GLU A 426 17.38 -9.85 -42.32
C GLU A 426 17.66 -8.83 -41.20
N ASN A 427 16.91 -8.91 -40.11
CA ASN A 427 17.03 -8.01 -38.96
C ASN A 427 17.93 -8.57 -37.86
N SER A 428 19.21 -8.82 -38.19
CA SER A 428 20.22 -9.37 -37.24
C SER A 428 20.43 -8.58 -35.94
N GLN A 429 19.90 -7.34 -35.86
CA GLN A 429 19.88 -6.51 -34.66
C GLN A 429 18.87 -7.02 -33.61
N LEU A 430 17.84 -7.74 -34.04
CA LEU A 430 16.90 -8.40 -33.14
C LEU A 430 17.60 -9.60 -32.49
N SER A 431 17.78 -9.50 -31.18
CA SER A 431 18.42 -10.52 -30.35
C SER A 431 17.66 -10.65 -29.04
N ILE A 432 17.69 -11.86 -28.50
CA ILE A 432 17.15 -12.18 -27.18
C ILE A 432 18.30 -12.45 -26.22
N ASP A 433 18.13 -12.06 -24.95
CA ASP A 433 19.08 -12.40 -23.90
C ASP A 433 18.83 -13.84 -23.42
N ARG A 434 19.82 -14.72 -23.64
CA ARG A 434 19.78 -16.12 -23.17
C ARG A 434 21.15 -16.53 -22.63
N ASP A 435 21.19 -16.95 -21.37
CA ASP A 435 22.42 -17.29 -20.64
C ASP A 435 23.43 -16.10 -20.57
N ASP A 436 22.95 -14.90 -20.26
CA ASP A 436 23.73 -13.64 -20.23
C ASP A 436 24.42 -13.27 -21.56
N GLN A 437 23.95 -13.83 -22.69
CA GLN A 437 24.44 -13.50 -24.03
C GLN A 437 23.29 -13.18 -24.99
N LYS A 438 23.49 -12.12 -25.79
CA LYS A 438 22.59 -11.76 -26.88
C LYS A 438 22.74 -12.73 -28.05
N ARG A 439 21.69 -13.50 -28.33
CA ARG A 439 21.64 -14.43 -29.47
C ARG A 439 20.67 -13.92 -30.53
N SER A 440 21.12 -13.86 -31.78
CA SER A 440 20.26 -13.57 -32.93
C SER A 440 19.63 -14.85 -33.47
N PHE A 441 18.57 -14.74 -34.29
CA PHE A 441 17.93 -15.90 -34.90
C PHE A 441 18.89 -16.68 -35.84
N GLN A 442 19.89 -16.02 -36.42
CA GLN A 442 20.94 -16.67 -37.22
C GLN A 442 21.71 -17.72 -36.41
N TYR A 443 22.04 -17.43 -35.15
CA TYR A 443 22.74 -18.38 -34.28
C TYR A 443 21.90 -19.65 -34.05
N ILE A 444 20.58 -19.48 -33.91
CA ILE A 444 19.65 -20.60 -33.74
C ILE A 444 19.61 -21.45 -35.01
N LEU A 445 19.49 -20.81 -36.17
CA LEU A 445 19.49 -21.49 -37.47
C LEU A 445 20.77 -22.34 -37.67
N ASP A 446 21.93 -21.76 -37.41
CA ASP A 446 23.23 -22.43 -37.55
C ASP A 446 23.37 -23.64 -36.60
N SER A 447 22.72 -23.59 -35.43
CA SER A 447 22.74 -24.70 -34.46
C SER A 447 21.85 -25.89 -34.84
N ILE A 448 20.72 -25.64 -35.51
CA ILE A 448 19.73 -26.68 -35.87
C ILE A 448 20.06 -27.31 -37.24
N SER A 449 20.44 -26.48 -38.22
CA SER A 449 20.73 -26.93 -39.58
C SER A 449 22.05 -26.36 -40.10
N PRO A 450 23.15 -27.14 -40.12
CA PRO A 450 24.44 -26.69 -40.67
C PRO A 450 24.47 -26.66 -42.21
N SER A 451 23.34 -26.87 -42.89
CA SER A 451 23.27 -26.95 -44.35
C SER A 451 23.18 -25.55 -44.96
N GLU A 452 24.23 -25.12 -45.65
CA GLU A 452 24.29 -23.79 -46.31
C GLU A 452 23.11 -23.57 -47.27
N LEU A 453 22.70 -24.61 -48.01
CA LEU A 453 21.54 -24.56 -48.90
C LEU A 453 20.27 -24.19 -48.14
N VAL A 454 19.99 -24.87 -47.02
CA VAL A 454 18.79 -24.63 -46.21
C VAL A 454 18.79 -23.22 -45.64
N THR A 455 19.95 -22.76 -45.15
CA THR A 455 20.13 -21.38 -44.64
C THR A 455 19.84 -20.34 -45.71
N VAL A 456 20.31 -20.53 -46.94
CA VAL A 456 20.03 -19.62 -48.06
C VAL A 456 18.55 -19.66 -48.45
N LEU A 457 17.94 -20.83 -48.54
CA LEU A 457 16.52 -20.97 -48.88
C LEU A 457 15.61 -20.26 -47.87
N ILE A 458 15.93 -20.33 -46.58
CA ILE A 458 15.17 -19.65 -45.52
C ILE A 458 15.41 -18.14 -45.56
N ARG A 459 16.67 -17.71 -45.68
CA ARG A 459 17.02 -16.29 -45.77
C ARG A 459 16.36 -15.57 -46.94
N MET A 460 16.22 -16.26 -48.07
CA MET A 460 15.53 -15.71 -49.26
C MET A 460 14.00 -15.86 -49.19
N GLY A 461 13.45 -16.50 -48.14
CA GLY A 461 12.03 -16.72 -47.97
C GLY A 461 11.42 -17.78 -48.91
N PHE A 462 12.26 -18.60 -49.54
CA PHE A 462 11.81 -19.70 -50.40
C PHE A 462 11.37 -20.93 -49.59
N LEU A 463 12.01 -21.16 -48.45
CA LEU A 463 11.55 -22.10 -47.44
C LEU A 463 11.14 -21.29 -46.20
N ASP A 464 9.87 -21.35 -45.82
CA ASP A 464 9.32 -20.48 -44.78
C ASP A 464 8.48 -21.28 -43.77
N GLU A 465 7.83 -20.57 -42.86
CA GLU A 465 6.97 -21.16 -41.83
C GLU A 465 5.75 -21.93 -42.39
N HIS A 466 5.49 -21.87 -43.70
CA HIS A 466 4.40 -22.59 -44.37
C HIS A 466 4.84 -23.95 -44.93
N PHE A 467 6.09 -24.39 -44.71
CA PHE A 467 6.66 -25.62 -45.27
C PHE A 467 5.76 -26.86 -45.13
N ILE A 468 5.03 -26.97 -44.02
CA ILE A 468 4.16 -28.11 -43.72
C ILE A 468 3.00 -28.25 -44.73
N LEU A 469 2.54 -27.13 -45.31
CA LEU A 469 1.48 -27.13 -46.33
C LEU A 469 1.96 -27.75 -47.65
N TYR A 470 3.28 -27.79 -47.89
CA TYR A 470 3.90 -28.36 -49.09
C TYR A 470 4.35 -29.83 -48.91
N ALA A 471 4.25 -30.40 -47.71
CA ALA A 471 4.74 -31.74 -47.39
C ALA A 471 3.68 -32.86 -47.56
N SER A 472 2.39 -32.52 -47.65
CA SER A 472 1.29 -33.49 -47.77
C SER A 472 0.12 -32.96 -48.59
N THR A 473 -0.61 -33.88 -49.24
CA THR A 473 -1.81 -33.56 -50.02
C THR A 473 -3.00 -33.29 -49.11
N PHE A 474 -3.49 -32.05 -49.10
CA PHE A 474 -4.68 -31.64 -48.36
C PHE A 474 -5.87 -31.53 -49.30
N HIS A 475 -6.96 -32.24 -49.01
CA HIS A 475 -8.21 -32.09 -49.74
C HIS A 475 -8.99 -30.88 -49.16
N GLY A 476 -8.49 -29.67 -49.43
CA GLY A 476 -9.04 -28.41 -48.93
C GLY A 476 -10.30 -27.99 -49.67
N VAL A 477 -11.43 -27.92 -48.97
CA VAL A 477 -12.63 -27.16 -49.41
C VAL A 477 -13.21 -26.30 -48.26
N ARG A 478 -12.58 -26.26 -47.06
CA ARG A 478 -13.22 -25.66 -45.87
C ARG A 478 -12.33 -24.80 -44.95
N VAL A 479 -11.01 -24.83 -45.10
CA VAL A 479 -10.06 -24.23 -44.13
C VAL A 479 -8.96 -23.48 -44.87
N SER A 480 -8.67 -22.25 -44.46
CA SER A 480 -7.60 -21.41 -45.01
C SER A 480 -6.22 -21.96 -44.65
N GLY A 481 -5.19 -21.56 -45.40
CA GLY A 481 -3.81 -21.98 -45.11
C GLY A 481 -3.33 -21.58 -43.70
N LYS A 482 -3.75 -20.43 -43.18
CA LYS A 482 -3.38 -19.97 -41.82
C LYS A 482 -4.06 -20.80 -40.73
N SER A 483 -5.36 -21.05 -40.88
CA SER A 483 -6.13 -21.90 -39.98
C SER A 483 -5.58 -23.32 -39.94
N MET A 484 -5.28 -23.90 -41.11
CA MET A 484 -4.72 -25.25 -41.22
C MET A 484 -3.34 -25.34 -40.55
N ARG A 485 -2.51 -24.31 -40.72
CA ARG A 485 -1.21 -24.24 -40.06
C ARG A 485 -1.36 -24.23 -38.53
N PHE A 486 -2.27 -23.41 -38.02
CA PHE A 486 -2.54 -23.35 -36.57
C PHE A 486 -2.99 -24.72 -36.04
N LEU A 487 -3.90 -25.38 -36.75
CA LEU A 487 -4.36 -26.73 -36.38
C LEU A 487 -3.22 -27.74 -36.34
N ILE A 488 -2.33 -27.78 -37.34
CA ILE A 488 -1.28 -28.79 -37.41
C ILE A 488 -0.13 -28.52 -36.44
N GLN A 489 0.31 -27.26 -36.34
CA GLN A 489 1.53 -26.91 -35.59
C GLN A 489 1.27 -26.64 -34.12
N HIS A 490 0.06 -26.22 -33.76
CA HIS A 490 -0.32 -25.90 -32.38
C HIS A 490 -1.31 -26.91 -31.83
N VAL A 491 -2.50 -27.03 -32.44
CA VAL A 491 -3.59 -27.86 -31.90
C VAL A 491 -3.23 -29.34 -31.85
N ASN A 492 -2.88 -29.94 -32.98
CA ASN A 492 -2.55 -31.37 -33.08
C ASN A 492 -1.31 -31.76 -32.26
N ARG A 493 -0.47 -30.79 -31.91
CA ARG A 493 0.77 -30.98 -31.15
C ARG A 493 0.64 -30.61 -29.67
N ASN A 494 -0.53 -30.13 -29.24
CA ASN A 494 -0.76 -29.62 -27.87
C ASN A 494 0.23 -28.52 -27.47
N LEU A 495 0.55 -27.62 -28.41
CA LEU A 495 1.47 -26.50 -28.19
C LEU A 495 0.74 -25.16 -28.32
N PRO A 496 0.39 -24.49 -27.20
CA PRO A 496 -0.29 -23.19 -27.25
C PRO A 496 0.62 -22.10 -27.84
N ASP A 497 0.01 -21.14 -28.51
CA ASP A 497 0.68 -19.93 -28.96
C ASP A 497 -0.24 -18.72 -28.81
N PRO A 498 -0.10 -17.96 -27.71
CA PRO A 498 -0.90 -16.78 -27.44
C PRO A 498 -0.82 -15.70 -28.52
N HIS A 499 0.31 -15.63 -29.24
CA HIS A 499 0.66 -14.54 -30.15
C HIS A 499 0.44 -14.88 -31.62
N PHE A 500 -0.02 -16.09 -31.95
CA PHE A 500 -0.34 -16.46 -33.33
C PHE A 500 -1.55 -15.64 -33.82
N ILE A 501 -1.38 -14.89 -34.92
CA ILE A 501 -2.43 -13.99 -35.42
C ILE A 501 -3.38 -14.73 -36.35
N LEU A 502 -4.67 -14.77 -35.99
CA LEU A 502 -5.76 -15.30 -36.81
C LEU A 502 -6.72 -14.16 -37.19
N SER A 503 -7.19 -14.13 -38.44
CA SER A 503 -8.30 -13.25 -38.81
C SER A 503 -9.63 -13.81 -38.27
N GLY A 504 -10.70 -13.01 -38.21
CA GLY A 504 -12.00 -13.49 -37.71
C GLY A 504 -12.54 -14.69 -38.51
N SER A 505 -12.32 -14.72 -39.83
CA SER A 505 -12.65 -15.88 -40.67
C SER A 505 -11.77 -17.10 -40.38
N ASP A 506 -10.49 -16.88 -40.05
CA ASP A 506 -9.57 -17.97 -39.69
C ASP A 506 -9.97 -18.58 -38.35
N SER A 507 -10.22 -17.76 -37.32
CA SER A 507 -10.71 -18.19 -36.01
C SER A 507 -11.99 -19.01 -36.14
N ALA A 508 -12.95 -18.56 -36.96
CA ALA A 508 -14.19 -19.31 -37.20
C ALA A 508 -13.95 -20.69 -37.85
N GLN A 509 -12.98 -20.80 -38.76
CA GLN A 509 -12.62 -22.07 -39.39
C GLN A 509 -11.90 -23.01 -38.41
N VAL A 510 -10.97 -22.48 -37.61
CA VAL A 510 -10.28 -23.23 -36.56
C VAL A 510 -11.30 -23.80 -35.58
N MET A 511 -12.23 -22.99 -35.07
CA MET A 511 -13.26 -23.44 -34.12
C MET A 511 -14.17 -24.54 -34.69
N ARG A 512 -14.52 -24.47 -36.00
CA ARG A 512 -15.34 -25.51 -36.65
C ARG A 512 -14.62 -26.86 -36.76
N GLU A 513 -13.30 -26.87 -36.91
CA GLU A 513 -12.53 -28.09 -37.16
C GLU A 513 -12.10 -28.80 -35.86
N ILE A 514 -11.85 -28.05 -34.80
CA ILE A 514 -11.40 -28.59 -33.49
C ILE A 514 -12.51 -29.39 -32.79
N GLY A 515 -13.77 -29.02 -33.01
CA GLY A 515 -14.92 -29.67 -32.37
C GLY A 515 -14.95 -29.48 -30.85
N ASP A 516 -15.85 -30.22 -30.19
CA ASP A 516 -16.18 -30.02 -28.77
C ASP A 516 -15.10 -30.48 -27.76
N SER A 517 -14.20 -31.39 -28.16
CA SER A 517 -13.32 -32.11 -27.25
C SER A 517 -12.11 -31.33 -26.75
N ALA A 518 -11.58 -30.40 -27.53
CA ALA A 518 -10.35 -29.66 -27.20
C ALA A 518 -10.61 -28.28 -26.56
N LEU A 519 -11.86 -27.93 -26.28
CA LEU A 519 -12.27 -26.62 -25.75
C LEU A 519 -11.87 -26.34 -24.30
N ASN A 520 -11.48 -27.38 -23.57
CA ASN A 520 -10.96 -27.26 -22.21
C ASN A 520 -9.43 -27.23 -22.17
N GLU A 521 -8.77 -27.39 -23.32
CA GLU A 521 -7.33 -27.55 -23.42
C GLU A 521 -6.64 -26.20 -23.60
N GLN A 522 -5.46 -26.08 -23.00
CA GLN A 522 -4.64 -24.87 -23.03
C GLN A 522 -4.20 -24.49 -24.45
N VAL A 523 -4.22 -25.46 -25.37
CA VAL A 523 -3.80 -25.28 -26.76
C VAL A 523 -4.63 -24.21 -27.51
N LEU A 524 -5.82 -23.87 -26.99
CA LEU A 524 -6.68 -22.82 -27.53
C LEU A 524 -6.43 -21.44 -26.93
N TYR A 525 -5.49 -21.30 -25.98
CA TYR A 525 -5.12 -20.03 -25.38
C TYR A 525 -4.38 -19.16 -26.39
N ASN A 526 -5.17 -18.49 -27.23
CA ASN A 526 -4.74 -17.59 -28.27
C ASN A 526 -5.58 -16.31 -28.22
N VAL A 527 -4.92 -15.15 -28.30
CA VAL A 527 -5.61 -13.85 -28.20
C VAL A 527 -6.66 -13.67 -29.30
N SER A 528 -6.36 -14.06 -30.53
CA SER A 528 -7.28 -13.91 -31.68
C SER A 528 -8.47 -14.86 -31.61
N LEU A 529 -8.30 -16.06 -31.04
CA LEU A 529 -9.40 -17.00 -30.80
C LEU A 529 -10.32 -16.49 -29.68
N LEU A 530 -9.76 -16.01 -28.59
CA LEU A 530 -10.55 -15.54 -27.46
C LEU A 530 -11.31 -14.24 -27.79
N ASP A 531 -10.69 -13.30 -28.50
CA ASP A 531 -11.36 -12.12 -29.05
C ASP A 531 -12.58 -12.51 -29.90
N TYR A 532 -12.42 -13.50 -30.78
CA TYR A 532 -13.50 -14.00 -31.64
C TYR A 532 -14.64 -14.63 -30.82
N LEU A 533 -14.31 -15.44 -29.80
CA LEU A 533 -15.31 -16.10 -28.96
C LEU A 533 -16.06 -15.15 -28.02
N LEU A 534 -15.42 -14.07 -27.58
CA LEU A 534 -16.07 -13.06 -26.72
C LEU A 534 -16.95 -12.11 -27.51
N THR A 535 -16.63 -11.84 -28.78
CA THR A 535 -17.37 -10.90 -29.65
C THR A 535 -18.40 -11.58 -30.56
N GLY A 536 -18.30 -12.89 -30.77
CA GLY A 536 -19.19 -13.66 -31.63
C GLY A 536 -20.50 -14.06 -30.95
N GLU A 537 -21.61 -14.02 -31.70
CA GLU A 537 -22.88 -14.66 -31.29
C GLU A 537 -22.83 -16.19 -31.47
N ASP A 538 -22.02 -16.65 -32.43
CA ASP A 538 -21.74 -18.06 -32.65
C ASP A 538 -20.72 -18.57 -31.61
N PHE A 539 -20.82 -19.85 -31.22
CA PHE A 539 -19.89 -20.54 -30.29
C PHE A 539 -19.92 -20.08 -28.81
N GLN A 540 -21.08 -19.65 -28.30
CA GLN A 540 -21.25 -19.24 -26.89
C GLN A 540 -20.95 -20.36 -25.89
N ALA A 541 -21.30 -21.61 -26.20
CA ALA A 541 -21.03 -22.75 -25.31
C ALA A 541 -19.53 -23.00 -25.16
N GLU A 542 -18.79 -22.81 -26.25
CA GLU A 542 -17.35 -22.93 -26.34
C GLU A 542 -16.65 -21.78 -25.60
N CYS A 543 -17.18 -20.56 -25.72
CA CYS A 543 -16.75 -19.41 -24.92
C CYS A 543 -16.87 -19.70 -23.41
N THR A 544 -18.02 -20.23 -22.95
CA THR A 544 -18.20 -20.62 -21.54
C THR A 544 -17.20 -21.68 -21.08
N LYS A 545 -16.89 -22.69 -21.92
CA LYS A 545 -15.89 -23.72 -21.61
C LYS A 545 -14.49 -23.12 -21.42
N ILE A 546 -14.08 -22.20 -22.30
CA ILE A 546 -12.76 -21.55 -22.19
C ILE A 546 -12.72 -20.63 -20.95
N VAL A 547 -13.78 -19.85 -20.68
CA VAL A 547 -13.86 -19.03 -19.46
C VAL A 547 -13.74 -19.91 -18.21
N HIS A 548 -14.41 -21.07 -18.17
CA HIS A 548 -14.28 -22.03 -17.08
C HIS A 548 -12.88 -22.67 -17.00
N SER A 549 -12.20 -22.86 -18.13
CA SER A 549 -10.80 -23.33 -18.13
C SER A 549 -9.86 -22.28 -17.53
N LEU A 550 -10.08 -21.00 -17.85
CA LEU A 550 -9.31 -19.87 -17.34
C LEU A 550 -9.60 -19.57 -15.85
N SER A 551 -10.83 -19.82 -15.38
CA SER A 551 -11.23 -19.60 -13.98
C SER A 551 -10.50 -20.50 -12.97
N LYS A 552 -9.73 -21.50 -13.42
CA LYS A 552 -8.87 -22.32 -12.56
C LYS A 552 -7.68 -21.56 -11.98
N MET A 553 -7.29 -20.44 -12.58
CA MET A 553 -6.24 -19.52 -12.08
C MET A 553 -4.90 -20.21 -11.71
N GLY A 554 -4.48 -21.21 -12.50
CA GLY A 554 -3.14 -21.78 -12.41
C GLY A 554 -2.10 -20.89 -13.08
N ARG A 555 -0.82 -21.24 -12.96
CA ARG A 555 0.31 -20.45 -13.50
C ARG A 555 0.15 -20.14 -14.99
N GLU A 556 -0.22 -21.15 -15.78
CA GLU A 556 -0.39 -21.01 -17.24
C GLU A 556 -1.62 -20.16 -17.60
N GLN A 557 -2.71 -20.26 -16.82
CA GLN A 557 -3.88 -19.41 -16.99
C GLN A 557 -3.55 -17.94 -16.66
N ILE A 558 -2.87 -17.69 -15.53
CA ILE A 558 -2.44 -16.36 -15.12
C ILE A 558 -1.50 -15.75 -16.16
N ASP A 559 -0.54 -16.53 -16.67
CA ASP A 559 0.37 -16.07 -17.72
C ASP A 559 -0.38 -15.68 -19.00
N PHE A 560 -1.38 -16.46 -19.41
CA PHE A 560 -2.23 -16.11 -20.56
C PHE A 560 -3.16 -14.92 -20.29
N LEU A 561 -3.77 -14.84 -19.10
CA LEU A 561 -4.63 -13.73 -18.70
C LEU A 561 -3.87 -12.41 -18.70
N ARG A 562 -2.60 -12.41 -18.27
CA ARG A 562 -1.71 -11.23 -18.37
C ARG A 562 -1.52 -10.81 -19.83
N ILE A 563 -1.15 -11.77 -20.69
CA ILE A 563 -0.97 -11.51 -22.13
C ILE A 563 -2.26 -10.94 -22.75
N TYR A 564 -3.41 -11.53 -22.43
CA TYR A 564 -4.70 -11.11 -22.96
C TYR A 564 -5.15 -9.75 -22.40
N ALA A 565 -4.88 -9.45 -21.14
CA ALA A 565 -5.17 -8.14 -20.53
C ALA A 565 -4.45 -7.00 -21.26
N GLU A 566 -3.22 -7.23 -21.71
CA GLU A 566 -2.39 -6.23 -22.38
C GLU A 566 -2.65 -6.15 -23.90
N ASN A 567 -3.00 -7.28 -24.53
CA ASN A 567 -3.02 -7.40 -26.00
C ASN A 567 -4.40 -7.71 -26.60
N GLY A 568 -5.36 -8.16 -25.80
CA GLY A 568 -6.71 -8.50 -26.25
C GLY A 568 -7.55 -7.27 -26.59
N LYS A 569 -8.60 -7.47 -27.38
CA LYS A 569 -9.54 -6.38 -27.74
C LYS A 569 -10.61 -6.15 -26.68
N CYS A 570 -10.94 -7.19 -25.90
CA CYS A 570 -12.02 -7.13 -24.92
C CYS A 570 -11.61 -7.74 -23.56
N PRO A 571 -10.56 -7.22 -22.89
CA PRO A 571 -10.11 -7.75 -21.60
C PRO A 571 -11.11 -7.51 -20.47
N GLU A 572 -11.87 -6.41 -20.50
CA GLU A 572 -12.93 -6.12 -19.53
C GLU A 572 -14.06 -7.14 -19.62
N LEU A 573 -14.54 -7.45 -20.82
CA LEU A 573 -15.64 -8.41 -21.01
C LEU A 573 -15.26 -9.83 -20.55
N LEU A 574 -14.02 -10.24 -20.77
CA LEU A 574 -13.51 -11.50 -20.24
C LEU A 574 -13.50 -11.49 -18.71
N THR A 575 -13.01 -10.40 -18.12
CA THR A 575 -12.89 -10.26 -16.67
C THR A 575 -14.25 -10.28 -15.99
N GLU A 576 -15.23 -9.60 -16.56
CA GLU A 576 -16.63 -9.63 -16.10
C GLU A 576 -17.21 -11.05 -16.13
N LYS A 577 -16.98 -11.81 -17.21
CA LYS A 577 -17.40 -13.22 -17.29
C LYS A 577 -16.63 -14.14 -16.34
N LEU A 578 -15.37 -13.84 -16.02
CA LEU A 578 -14.57 -14.63 -15.07
C LEU A 578 -15.02 -14.37 -13.63
N ALA A 579 -15.44 -13.15 -13.31
CA ALA A 579 -15.86 -12.79 -11.97
C ALA A 579 -17.08 -13.59 -11.47
N SER A 580 -17.98 -13.98 -12.37
CA SER A 580 -19.14 -14.82 -12.05
C SER A 580 -18.80 -16.31 -11.88
N HIS A 581 -17.54 -16.71 -12.06
CA HIS A 581 -17.11 -18.11 -12.04
C HIS A 581 -15.83 -18.37 -11.24
N SER A 582 -15.11 -17.33 -10.82
CA SER A 582 -13.82 -17.42 -10.13
C SER A 582 -13.80 -16.59 -8.88
N LEU A 583 -13.71 -17.26 -7.72
CA LEU A 583 -13.53 -16.58 -6.43
C LEU A 583 -12.18 -15.86 -6.29
N LYS A 584 -11.16 -16.19 -7.11
CA LYS A 584 -9.81 -15.60 -7.02
C LYS A 584 -9.57 -14.40 -7.92
N ILE A 585 -10.58 -13.96 -8.66
CA ILE A 585 -10.39 -13.00 -9.76
C ILE A 585 -9.76 -11.68 -9.30
N LEU A 586 -10.20 -11.16 -8.15
CA LEU A 586 -9.75 -9.86 -7.63
C LEU A 586 -8.27 -9.91 -7.23
N VAL A 587 -7.90 -10.92 -6.44
CA VAL A 587 -6.52 -11.24 -6.06
C VAL A 587 -5.63 -11.47 -7.29
N VAL A 588 -6.11 -12.19 -8.31
CA VAL A 588 -5.31 -12.42 -9.52
C VAL A 588 -5.02 -11.10 -10.24
N ILE A 589 -6.01 -10.22 -10.39
CA ILE A 589 -5.86 -8.93 -11.08
C ILE A 589 -4.80 -8.07 -10.39
N VAL A 590 -4.85 -7.97 -9.07
CA VAL A 590 -3.96 -7.09 -8.29
C VAL A 590 -2.59 -7.74 -8.06
N ASP A 591 -2.55 -8.98 -7.60
CA ASP A 591 -1.35 -9.59 -7.02
C ASP A 591 -0.53 -10.34 -8.07
N CYS A 592 -1.20 -10.96 -9.05
CA CYS A 592 -0.58 -11.93 -9.94
C CYS A 592 -0.26 -11.36 -11.32
N LEU A 593 -1.18 -10.58 -11.92
CA LEU A 593 -1.01 -10.11 -13.31
C LEU A 593 0.08 -9.05 -13.45
N ASN A 594 0.39 -8.29 -12.39
CA ASN A 594 1.42 -7.24 -12.40
C ASN A 594 1.24 -6.25 -13.56
N LEU A 595 0.03 -5.73 -13.74
CA LEU A 595 -0.34 -4.84 -14.84
C LEU A 595 -0.05 -3.36 -14.50
N GLU A 596 -0.17 -2.48 -15.50
CA GLU A 596 -0.21 -1.03 -15.26
C GLU A 596 -1.46 -0.65 -14.43
N GLN A 597 -1.37 0.40 -13.61
CA GLN A 597 -2.46 0.82 -12.73
C GLN A 597 -3.76 1.15 -13.48
N ASP A 598 -3.68 1.79 -14.65
CA ASP A 598 -4.88 2.11 -15.46
C ASP A 598 -5.60 0.84 -15.93
N ILE A 599 -4.83 -0.13 -16.46
CA ILE A 599 -5.36 -1.44 -16.87
C ILE A 599 -5.97 -2.13 -15.67
N THR A 600 -5.26 -2.16 -14.53
CA THR A 600 -5.71 -2.79 -13.29
C THR A 600 -7.05 -2.21 -12.84
N ASN A 601 -7.19 -0.87 -12.79
CA ASN A 601 -8.43 -0.21 -12.38
C ASN A 601 -9.60 -0.50 -13.35
N ARG A 602 -9.35 -0.56 -14.66
CA ARG A 602 -10.36 -0.94 -15.67
C ARG A 602 -10.80 -2.39 -15.50
N LEU A 603 -9.87 -3.31 -15.24
CA LEU A 603 -10.20 -4.72 -14.99
C LEU A 603 -10.91 -4.90 -13.66
N MET A 604 -10.53 -4.18 -12.61
CA MET A 604 -11.26 -4.16 -11.33
C MET A 604 -12.69 -3.67 -11.52
N SER A 605 -12.88 -2.59 -12.29
CA SER A 605 -14.22 -2.13 -12.67
C SER A 605 -15.04 -3.19 -13.42
N ALA A 606 -14.41 -3.97 -14.28
CA ALA A 606 -15.07 -5.06 -14.99
C ALA A 606 -15.36 -6.27 -14.09
N ALA A 607 -14.45 -6.61 -13.17
CA ALA A 607 -14.64 -7.67 -12.19
C ALA A 607 -15.83 -7.34 -11.27
N PHE A 608 -15.90 -6.10 -10.78
CA PHE A 608 -17.03 -5.58 -10.00
C PHE A 608 -18.36 -5.62 -10.75
N ARG A 609 -18.37 -5.45 -12.08
CA ARG A 609 -19.60 -5.65 -12.87
C ARG A 609 -20.09 -7.10 -12.88
N GLY A 610 -19.16 -8.05 -12.82
CA GLY A 610 -19.43 -9.47 -12.93
C GLY A 610 -19.49 -10.22 -11.60
N LEU A 611 -19.43 -9.53 -10.46
CA LEU A 611 -19.54 -10.18 -9.16
C LEU A 611 -20.91 -10.84 -8.99
N SER A 612 -20.92 -11.92 -8.21
CA SER A 612 -22.11 -12.70 -7.91
C SER A 612 -22.23 -12.89 -6.40
N ASP A 613 -23.43 -12.67 -5.87
CA ASP A 613 -23.75 -12.85 -4.45
C ASP A 613 -23.57 -14.32 -3.97
N ASP A 614 -23.50 -15.28 -4.89
CA ASP A 614 -23.33 -16.70 -4.59
C ASP A 614 -21.85 -17.10 -4.38
N ILE A 615 -20.90 -16.19 -4.60
CA ILE A 615 -19.46 -16.45 -4.56
C ILE A 615 -18.80 -15.65 -3.43
N PHE A 616 -18.10 -16.35 -2.53
CA PHE A 616 -17.21 -15.73 -1.55
C PHE A 616 -15.84 -15.50 -2.19
N TYR A 617 -15.49 -14.25 -2.46
CA TYR A 617 -14.24 -13.89 -3.14
C TYR A 617 -13.04 -13.96 -2.18
N GLU A 618 -11.89 -14.45 -2.66
CA GLU A 618 -10.64 -14.40 -1.91
C GLU A 618 -10.16 -12.94 -1.80
N VAL A 619 -9.65 -12.58 -0.61
CA VAL A 619 -9.05 -11.27 -0.30
C VAL A 619 -7.58 -11.44 0.07
N SER A 620 -6.78 -10.39 -0.16
CA SER A 620 -5.35 -10.33 0.14
C SER A 620 -4.95 -8.93 0.64
N ASP A 621 -3.81 -8.83 1.33
CA ASP A 621 -3.29 -7.57 1.85
C ASP A 621 -3.01 -6.58 0.71
N GLU A 622 -2.48 -7.06 -0.43
CA GLU A 622 -2.23 -6.27 -1.62
C GLU A 622 -3.53 -5.73 -2.25
N LEU A 623 -4.60 -6.54 -2.27
CA LEU A 623 -5.93 -6.10 -2.72
C LEU A 623 -6.49 -5.02 -1.79
N SER A 624 -6.45 -5.22 -0.47
CA SER A 624 -6.90 -4.23 0.51
C SER A 624 -6.16 -2.90 0.32
N GLN A 625 -4.84 -2.94 0.21
CA GLN A 625 -4.02 -1.74 -0.03
C GLN A 625 -4.37 -1.07 -1.38
N HIS A 626 -4.61 -1.86 -2.43
CA HIS A 626 -4.98 -1.32 -3.73
C HIS A 626 -6.32 -0.60 -3.69
N LEU A 627 -7.33 -1.18 -3.03
CA LEU A 627 -8.66 -0.58 -2.87
C LEU A 627 -8.59 0.70 -2.05
N ASP A 628 -7.90 0.68 -0.90
CA ASP A 628 -7.72 1.85 -0.04
C ASP A 628 -7.08 3.04 -0.79
N GLN A 629 -6.06 2.78 -1.60
CA GLN A 629 -5.31 3.84 -2.30
C GLN A 629 -5.93 4.29 -3.63
N ASN A 630 -6.77 3.46 -4.26
CA ASN A 630 -7.21 3.68 -5.64
C ASN A 630 -8.72 3.58 -5.88
N TYR A 631 -9.58 3.40 -4.86
CA TYR A 631 -11.04 3.32 -5.03
C TYR A 631 -11.61 4.45 -5.90
N SER A 632 -11.16 5.69 -5.70
CA SER A 632 -11.60 6.87 -6.48
C SER A 632 -11.22 6.84 -7.96
N LYS A 633 -10.25 5.98 -8.35
CA LYS A 633 -9.81 5.78 -9.73
C LYS A 633 -10.43 4.55 -10.39
N ILE A 634 -11.24 3.77 -9.68
CA ILE A 634 -11.95 2.61 -10.22
C ILE A 634 -13.29 3.09 -10.81
N PRO A 635 -13.49 3.05 -12.14
CA PRO A 635 -14.61 3.76 -12.78
C PRO A 635 -16.01 3.34 -12.30
N ILE A 636 -16.25 2.06 -12.05
CA ILE A 636 -17.58 1.57 -11.62
C ILE A 636 -18.00 2.16 -10.26
N LEU A 637 -17.02 2.52 -9.41
CA LEU A 637 -17.32 3.04 -8.08
C LEU A 637 -17.82 4.49 -8.15
N SER A 638 -17.57 5.23 -9.24
CA SER A 638 -17.72 6.69 -9.34
C SER A 638 -18.72 7.18 -10.40
N ASP A 639 -19.70 6.37 -10.83
CA ASP A 639 -20.79 6.66 -11.82
C ASP A 639 -20.63 5.98 -13.22
N ALA A 640 -19.85 4.88 -13.34
CA ALA A 640 -19.77 4.12 -14.61
C ALA A 640 -20.83 3.01 -14.75
N GLY A 641 -22.12 3.38 -14.72
CA GLY A 641 -23.22 2.47 -15.07
C GLY A 641 -23.46 1.34 -14.07
N LEU A 642 -23.24 1.62 -12.78
CA LEU A 642 -23.52 0.72 -11.67
C LEU A 642 -25.01 0.37 -11.61
N THR A 643 -25.33 -0.88 -11.27
CA THR A 643 -26.71 -1.35 -11.07
C THR A 643 -26.95 -1.78 -9.63
N GLU A 644 -28.19 -1.67 -9.14
CA GLU A 644 -28.56 -2.07 -7.77
C GLU A 644 -28.16 -3.53 -7.43
N ALA A 645 -28.11 -4.42 -8.43
CA ALA A 645 -27.73 -5.82 -8.23
C ALA A 645 -26.25 -6.02 -7.88
N GLN A 646 -25.37 -5.06 -8.20
CA GLN A 646 -23.93 -5.17 -7.97
C GLN A 646 -23.50 -4.59 -6.61
N VAL A 647 -24.30 -3.69 -6.04
CA VAL A 647 -23.99 -2.95 -4.82
C VAL A 647 -23.66 -3.87 -3.63
N PRO A 648 -24.47 -4.90 -3.30
CA PRO A 648 -24.20 -5.75 -2.14
C PRO A 648 -22.89 -6.51 -2.26
N SER A 649 -22.62 -7.11 -3.42
CA SER A 649 -21.38 -7.83 -3.71
C SER A 649 -20.15 -6.93 -3.60
N ILE A 650 -20.20 -5.70 -4.12
CA ILE A 650 -19.08 -4.74 -4.00
C ILE A 650 -18.86 -4.38 -2.53
N ALA A 651 -19.92 -4.06 -1.79
CA ALA A 651 -19.79 -3.69 -0.38
C ALA A 651 -19.22 -4.84 0.48
N VAL A 652 -19.64 -6.08 0.23
CA VAL A 652 -19.07 -7.28 0.88
C VAL A 652 -17.58 -7.40 0.62
N VAL A 653 -17.10 -7.13 -0.59
CA VAL A 653 -15.65 -7.17 -0.88
C VAL A 653 -14.88 -6.13 -0.06
N PHE A 654 -15.40 -4.91 0.07
CA PHE A 654 -14.77 -3.88 0.90
C PHE A 654 -14.80 -4.24 2.38
N GLU A 655 -15.89 -4.84 2.86
CA GLU A 655 -16.04 -5.36 4.21
C GLU A 655 -15.03 -6.48 4.51
N ASP A 656 -14.93 -7.48 3.63
CA ASP A 656 -13.99 -8.60 3.75
C ASP A 656 -12.52 -8.15 3.65
N CYS A 657 -12.26 -7.05 2.94
CA CYS A 657 -10.93 -6.43 2.86
C CYS A 657 -10.61 -5.52 4.06
N GLU A 658 -11.57 -5.27 4.96
CA GLU A 658 -11.49 -4.31 6.07
C GLU A 658 -11.12 -2.88 5.63
N VAL A 659 -11.57 -2.46 4.44
CA VAL A 659 -11.25 -1.14 3.85
C VAL A 659 -12.35 -0.13 4.15
N GLN A 660 -11.98 0.98 4.80
CA GLN A 660 -12.84 2.12 5.03
C GLN A 660 -12.45 3.29 4.12
N ILE A 661 -13.35 3.72 3.24
CA ILE A 661 -13.04 4.79 2.30
C ILE A 661 -12.96 6.14 3.01
N GLU A 662 -11.96 6.94 2.61
CA GLU A 662 -11.76 8.29 3.16
C GLU A 662 -12.84 9.26 2.68
N ASP A 663 -13.30 9.15 1.43
CA ASP A 663 -14.17 10.12 0.78
C ASP A 663 -15.43 9.47 0.18
N LEU A 664 -16.54 9.52 0.90
CA LEU A 664 -17.84 9.04 0.42
C LEU A 664 -18.33 9.79 -0.83
N ASP A 665 -17.89 11.02 -1.08
CA ASP A 665 -18.32 11.80 -2.25
C ASP A 665 -17.64 11.32 -3.54
N ALA A 666 -16.57 10.53 -3.43
CA ALA A 666 -15.84 9.97 -4.57
C ALA A 666 -16.50 8.71 -5.15
N ILE A 667 -17.58 8.21 -4.56
CA ILE A 667 -18.33 7.04 -5.04
C ILE A 667 -19.75 7.40 -5.51
N ASP A 668 -20.41 6.48 -6.20
CA ASP A 668 -21.78 6.60 -6.70
C ASP A 668 -22.81 6.58 -5.56
N ASP A 669 -23.92 7.30 -5.72
CA ASP A 669 -24.96 7.45 -4.69
C ASP A 669 -25.59 6.11 -4.27
N LEU A 670 -25.67 5.12 -5.17
CA LEU A 670 -26.18 3.78 -4.82
C LEU A 670 -25.23 3.04 -3.86
N LEU A 671 -23.91 3.18 -4.05
CA LEU A 671 -22.91 2.59 -3.14
C LEU A 671 -22.85 3.34 -1.82
N LYS A 672 -23.03 4.67 -1.82
CA LYS A 672 -22.99 5.48 -0.58
C LYS A 672 -23.94 4.94 0.47
N ALA A 673 -25.18 4.63 0.09
CA ALA A 673 -26.18 4.12 1.02
C ALA A 673 -25.73 2.80 1.69
N GLU A 674 -25.27 1.84 0.88
CA GLU A 674 -24.81 0.53 1.39
C GLU A 674 -23.52 0.66 2.23
N PHE A 675 -22.58 1.51 1.82
CA PHE A 675 -21.33 1.75 2.56
C PHE A 675 -21.60 2.43 3.90
N ILE A 676 -22.59 3.32 3.96
CA ILE A 676 -23.04 3.94 5.22
C ILE A 676 -23.67 2.89 6.14
N ASP A 677 -24.51 2.01 5.61
CA ASP A 677 -25.20 0.98 6.39
C ASP A 677 -24.24 -0.10 6.94
N ARG A 678 -23.08 -0.30 6.30
CA ARG A 678 -22.03 -1.25 6.71
C ARG A 678 -20.81 -0.62 7.39
N ASP A 679 -20.84 0.67 7.71
CA ASP A 679 -19.74 1.39 8.36
C ASP A 679 -18.40 1.34 7.56
N LEU A 680 -18.47 1.27 6.21
CA LEU A 680 -17.32 1.14 5.30
C LEU A 680 -16.67 2.48 4.92
N TYR A 681 -16.75 3.47 5.82
CA TYR A 681 -16.21 4.82 5.60
C TYR A 681 -15.52 5.32 6.86
N GLN A 682 -14.51 6.17 6.67
CA GLN A 682 -13.82 6.80 7.79
C GLN A 682 -14.66 7.92 8.39
N ILE A 683 -14.66 8.02 9.72
CA ILE A 683 -15.29 9.14 10.42
C ILE A 683 -14.41 10.37 10.23
N ASN A 684 -14.84 11.24 9.33
CA ASN A 684 -14.25 12.55 9.12
C ASN A 684 -15.33 13.58 8.84
N ARG A 685 -14.96 14.86 8.93
CA ARG A 685 -15.88 15.98 8.73
C ARG A 685 -16.58 15.93 7.37
N LYS A 686 -15.86 15.55 6.31
CA LYS A 686 -16.40 15.52 4.94
C LYS A 686 -17.53 14.49 4.83
N ASN A 687 -17.30 13.28 5.34
CA ASN A 687 -18.26 12.19 5.33
C ASN A 687 -19.48 12.49 6.23
N LEU A 688 -19.25 12.99 7.44
CA LEU A 688 -20.36 13.31 8.36
C LEU A 688 -21.25 14.42 7.81
N THR A 689 -20.68 15.49 7.24
CA THR A 689 -21.47 16.58 6.61
C THR A 689 -22.22 16.13 5.36
N LEU A 690 -21.68 15.16 4.61
CA LEU A 690 -22.37 14.53 3.49
C LEU A 690 -23.60 13.74 3.97
N ILE A 691 -23.43 12.92 5.01
CA ILE A 691 -24.50 12.08 5.59
C ILE A 691 -25.59 12.95 6.23
N THR A 692 -25.21 14.01 6.96
CA THR A 692 -26.18 14.93 7.56
C THR A 692 -26.80 15.88 6.55
N ALA A 693 -26.29 15.95 5.32
CA ALA A 693 -26.72 16.91 4.29
C ALA A 693 -26.74 18.37 4.79
N ASP A 694 -25.91 18.67 5.79
CA ASP A 694 -25.75 19.99 6.40
C ASP A 694 -24.27 20.20 6.72
N LYS A 695 -23.67 21.26 6.15
CA LYS A 695 -22.23 21.52 6.27
C LYS A 695 -21.83 22.03 7.64
N GLU A 696 -22.78 22.53 8.42
CA GLU A 696 -22.53 23.16 9.72
C GLU A 696 -23.07 22.32 10.88
N ASP A 697 -23.79 21.23 10.60
CA ASP A 697 -24.41 20.38 11.63
C ASP A 697 -23.93 18.92 11.55
N ILE A 698 -22.97 18.61 12.43
CA ILE A 698 -22.50 17.24 12.72
C ILE A 698 -22.72 16.88 14.20
N ALA A 699 -23.66 17.55 14.87
CA ALA A 699 -23.97 17.27 16.26
C ALA A 699 -24.54 15.85 16.42
N LEU A 700 -24.19 15.18 17.52
CA LEU A 700 -24.49 13.76 17.73
C LEU A 700 -26.01 13.49 17.81
N ASP A 701 -26.78 14.44 18.35
CA ASP A 701 -28.24 14.39 18.41
C ASP A 701 -28.89 14.58 17.02
N SER A 702 -28.33 15.47 16.20
CA SER A 702 -28.74 15.63 14.80
C SER A 702 -28.44 14.38 13.97
N ILE A 703 -27.27 13.76 14.16
CA ILE A 703 -26.90 12.48 13.52
C ILE A 703 -27.89 11.38 13.95
N LYS A 704 -28.14 11.24 15.26
CA LYS A 704 -29.08 10.25 15.81
C LYS A 704 -30.49 10.35 15.23
N LYS A 705 -30.96 11.58 14.98
CA LYS A 705 -32.27 11.84 14.38
C LYS A 705 -32.34 11.39 12.92
N ARG A 706 -31.22 11.44 12.19
CA ARG A 706 -31.16 11.10 10.76
C ARG A 706 -30.87 9.62 10.52
N SER A 707 -29.86 9.08 11.19
CA SER A 707 -29.47 7.68 11.08
C SER A 707 -28.99 7.13 12.43
N ARG A 708 -29.70 6.10 12.90
CA ARG A 708 -29.31 5.40 14.13
C ARG A 708 -28.05 4.56 13.95
N GLN A 709 -27.81 4.08 12.74
CA GLN A 709 -26.62 3.30 12.39
C GLN A 709 -25.36 4.17 12.45
N VAL A 710 -25.40 5.34 11.80
CA VAL A 710 -24.30 6.32 11.82
C VAL A 710 -24.04 6.80 13.25
N TYR A 711 -25.10 7.02 14.04
CA TYR A 711 -24.95 7.34 15.46
C TYR A 711 -24.21 6.25 16.23
N SER A 712 -24.62 4.97 16.09
CA SER A 712 -23.91 3.87 16.74
C SER A 712 -22.46 3.75 16.30
N TYR A 713 -22.17 4.04 15.02
CA TYR A 713 -20.81 4.03 14.50
C TYR A 713 -19.96 5.16 15.12
N CYS A 714 -20.48 6.39 15.18
CA CYS A 714 -19.83 7.51 15.86
C CYS A 714 -19.61 7.24 17.35
N VAL A 715 -20.55 6.60 18.04
CA VAL A 715 -20.39 6.23 19.46
C VAL A 715 -19.32 5.15 19.64
N LYS A 716 -19.28 4.14 18.76
CA LYS A 716 -18.26 3.08 18.80
C LYS A 716 -16.86 3.64 18.54
N HIS A 717 -16.75 4.64 17.67
CA HIS A 717 -15.50 5.31 17.29
C HIS A 717 -15.50 6.78 17.79
N PHE A 718 -15.80 6.95 19.08
CA PHE A 718 -16.06 8.26 19.69
C PHE A 718 -14.90 9.25 19.56
N GLU A 719 -13.65 8.79 19.66
CA GLU A 719 -12.48 9.66 19.52
C GLU A 719 -12.38 10.27 18.12
N ASP A 720 -12.61 9.46 17.07
CA ASP A 720 -12.58 9.93 15.68
C ASP A 720 -13.69 10.96 15.42
N TYR A 721 -14.88 10.75 16.00
CA TYR A 721 -15.96 11.72 15.96
C TYR A 721 -15.57 13.04 16.64
N VAL A 722 -15.03 13.00 17.86
CA VAL A 722 -14.65 14.22 18.59
C VAL A 722 -13.54 14.99 17.85
N ASN A 723 -12.61 14.29 17.21
CA ASN A 723 -11.57 14.91 16.38
C ASN A 723 -12.14 15.68 15.16
N CYS A 724 -13.39 15.42 14.76
CA CYS A 724 -14.08 16.17 13.70
C CYS A 724 -14.65 17.52 14.17
N LEU A 725 -14.74 17.76 15.49
CA LEU A 725 -15.35 18.96 16.08
C LEU A 725 -14.33 20.12 16.16
N GLU A 726 -14.23 20.91 15.08
CA GLU A 726 -13.50 22.18 15.07
C GLU A 726 -14.12 23.25 16.00
N ASP A 727 -13.44 24.39 16.19
CA ASP A 727 -13.79 25.37 17.22
C ASP A 727 -15.23 25.88 17.21
N GLN A 728 -15.86 25.95 16.04
CA GLN A 728 -17.20 26.52 15.85
C GLN A 728 -18.33 25.48 15.83
N LEU A 729 -18.00 24.18 15.78
CA LEU A 729 -19.00 23.12 15.68
C LEU A 729 -19.46 22.67 17.06
N LEU A 730 -20.75 22.35 17.16
CA LEU A 730 -21.36 21.85 18.39
C LEU A 730 -21.41 20.32 18.38
N SER A 731 -21.14 19.72 19.53
CA SER A 731 -21.31 18.28 19.74
C SER A 731 -22.77 17.88 19.93
N LEU A 732 -23.60 18.83 20.38
CA LEU A 732 -25.03 18.63 20.66
C LEU A 732 -25.79 19.94 20.50
N GLN A 733 -26.85 19.94 19.68
CA GLN A 733 -27.66 21.14 19.39
C GLN A 733 -28.85 21.32 20.33
N ASN A 734 -29.58 20.24 20.63
CA ASN A 734 -30.77 20.28 21.49
C ASN A 734 -30.47 19.72 22.88
N GLY A 735 -30.37 20.62 23.87
CA GLY A 735 -30.07 20.28 25.25
C GLY A 735 -30.99 19.25 25.91
N GLU A 736 -32.21 19.04 25.42
CA GLU A 736 -33.11 18.00 25.93
C GLU A 736 -32.56 16.58 25.75
N HIS A 737 -31.66 16.37 24.79
CA HIS A 737 -31.05 15.07 24.53
C HIS A 737 -29.75 14.83 25.32
N LEU A 738 -29.27 15.84 26.07
CA LEU A 738 -27.99 15.80 26.77
C LEU A 738 -27.89 14.63 27.74
N SER A 739 -28.85 14.48 28.66
CA SER A 739 -28.82 13.41 29.68
C SER A 739 -28.81 12.02 29.05
N GLY A 740 -29.62 11.80 28.01
CA GLY A 740 -29.69 10.51 27.33
C GLY A 740 -28.40 10.16 26.61
N ILE A 741 -27.78 11.13 25.93
CA ILE A 741 -26.52 10.92 25.19
C ILE A 741 -25.34 10.70 26.15
N ILE A 742 -25.29 11.43 27.27
CA ILE A 742 -24.25 11.20 28.30
C ILE A 742 -24.28 9.76 28.78
N ASN A 743 -25.47 9.22 29.10
CA ASN A 743 -25.57 7.82 29.55
C ASN A 743 -25.19 6.80 28.47
N GLU A 744 -25.44 7.10 27.20
CA GLU A 744 -25.00 6.25 26.09
C GLU A 744 -23.47 6.31 25.87
N LEU A 745 -22.78 7.29 26.46
CA LEU A 745 -21.32 7.50 26.39
C LEU A 745 -20.60 7.14 27.70
N GLU A 746 -21.23 6.34 28.57
CA GLU A 746 -20.69 6.01 29.91
C GLU A 746 -19.26 5.46 29.87
N ASP A 747 -18.94 4.63 28.88
CA ASP A 747 -17.62 4.03 28.68
C ASP A 747 -16.50 5.05 28.42
N PHE A 748 -16.85 6.28 28.02
CA PHE A 748 -15.90 7.33 27.62
C PHE A 748 -15.74 8.45 28.66
N HIS A 749 -16.44 8.42 29.80
CA HIS A 749 -16.45 9.53 30.77
C HIS A 749 -15.07 9.91 31.31
N GLU A 750 -14.10 8.99 31.34
CA GLU A 750 -12.73 9.25 31.78
C GLU A 750 -11.79 9.75 30.66
N SER A 751 -12.26 9.79 29.41
CA SER A 751 -11.45 10.20 28.26
C SER A 751 -11.36 11.73 28.11
N SER A 752 -10.24 12.23 27.58
CA SER A 752 -10.13 13.65 27.20
C SER A 752 -11.14 14.03 26.12
N SER A 753 -11.49 13.09 25.24
CA SER A 753 -12.49 13.28 24.18
C SER A 753 -13.87 13.59 24.75
N PHE A 754 -14.25 12.99 25.88
CA PHE A 754 -15.51 13.31 26.55
C PHE A 754 -15.52 14.74 27.14
N VAL A 755 -14.39 15.21 27.68
CA VAL A 755 -14.27 16.60 28.13
C VAL A 755 -14.48 17.57 26.96
N THR A 756 -13.82 17.32 25.82
CA THR A 756 -14.01 18.12 24.60
C THR A 756 -15.43 18.04 24.08
N PHE A 757 -16.06 16.86 24.11
CA PHE A 757 -17.46 16.69 23.75
C PHE A 757 -18.37 17.57 24.60
N VAL A 758 -18.24 17.55 25.93
CA VAL A 758 -19.07 18.35 26.86
C VAL A 758 -18.81 19.85 26.69
N GLU A 759 -17.56 20.26 26.47
CA GLU A 759 -17.20 21.65 26.19
C GLU A 759 -17.92 22.18 24.94
N LYS A 760 -18.02 21.36 23.88
CA LYS A 760 -18.68 21.71 22.62
C LYS A 760 -20.21 21.54 22.64
N VAL A 761 -20.82 21.14 23.76
CA VAL A 761 -22.30 21.13 23.88
C VAL A 761 -22.81 22.57 23.82
N THR A 762 -23.96 22.81 23.18
CA THR A 762 -24.59 24.13 23.10
C THR A 762 -24.59 24.87 24.46
N PRO A 763 -24.24 26.18 24.54
CA PRO A 763 -24.10 26.90 25.81
C PRO A 763 -25.38 26.93 26.66
N VAL A 764 -26.55 26.85 26.03
CA VAL A 764 -27.86 26.88 26.69
C VAL A 764 -28.31 25.53 27.24
N ALA A 765 -27.63 24.44 26.90
CA ALA A 765 -27.99 23.11 27.40
C ALA A 765 -27.43 22.87 28.80
N SER A 766 -28.26 22.29 29.65
CA SER A 766 -27.88 21.83 30.98
C SER A 766 -28.68 20.60 31.37
N VAL A 767 -28.13 19.78 32.25
CA VAL A 767 -28.79 18.62 32.85
C VAL A 767 -29.71 19.12 33.95
N ASN A 768 -31.02 18.98 33.74
CA ASN A 768 -32.05 19.43 34.70
C ASN A 768 -32.09 18.59 35.97
N ASN A 769 -31.92 17.27 35.84
CA ASN A 769 -31.89 16.31 36.94
C ASN A 769 -30.60 15.50 36.87
N LEU A 770 -29.66 15.81 37.76
CA LEU A 770 -28.34 15.19 37.80
C LEU A 770 -28.40 13.70 38.13
N SER A 771 -29.43 13.25 38.86
CA SER A 771 -29.62 11.84 39.21
C SER A 771 -29.98 10.95 38.01
N GLU A 772 -30.36 11.54 36.86
CA GLU A 772 -30.64 10.80 35.63
C GLU A 772 -29.38 10.47 34.83
N VAL A 773 -28.22 11.01 35.19
CA VAL A 773 -26.94 10.76 34.51
C VAL A 773 -25.93 10.06 35.41
N ALA A 774 -25.06 9.23 34.81
CA ALA A 774 -24.05 8.48 35.57
C ALA A 774 -23.07 9.39 36.34
N ILE A 775 -22.77 9.00 37.59
CA ILE A 775 -21.93 9.76 38.55
C ILE A 775 -20.55 10.09 37.97
N SER A 776 -19.99 9.20 37.15
CA SER A 776 -18.69 9.39 36.49
C SER A 776 -18.61 10.64 35.58
N SER A 777 -19.74 11.17 35.12
CA SER A 777 -19.80 12.39 34.30
C SER A 777 -19.90 13.69 35.10
N TRP A 778 -20.29 13.62 36.38
CA TRP A 778 -20.78 14.78 37.14
C TRP A 778 -19.72 15.88 37.28
N VAL A 779 -18.47 15.53 37.61
CA VAL A 779 -17.38 16.50 37.78
C VAL A 779 -17.12 17.28 36.48
N ILE A 780 -17.15 16.59 35.34
CA ILE A 780 -16.92 17.20 34.01
C ILE A 780 -18.09 18.13 33.66
N LEU A 781 -19.33 17.69 33.89
CA LEU A 781 -20.52 18.50 33.68
C LEU A 781 -20.52 19.76 34.57
N ALA A 782 -20.15 19.62 35.84
CA ALA A 782 -20.03 20.74 36.77
C ALA A 782 -18.95 21.74 36.30
N THR A 783 -17.76 21.24 35.96
CA THR A 783 -16.64 22.06 35.48
C THR A 783 -17.01 22.86 34.23
N GLN A 784 -17.78 22.26 33.30
CA GLN A 784 -18.19 22.92 32.05
C GLN A 784 -19.51 23.72 32.18
N GLY A 785 -20.06 23.86 33.38
CA GLY A 785 -21.30 24.62 33.62
C GLY A 785 -22.54 24.00 32.96
N LYS A 786 -22.57 22.68 32.79
CA LYS A 786 -23.66 21.94 32.13
C LYS A 786 -24.65 21.31 33.11
N ILE A 787 -24.61 21.68 34.39
CA ILE A 787 -25.59 21.28 35.40
C ILE A 787 -26.56 22.45 35.61
N TYR A 788 -27.86 22.19 35.57
CA TYR A 788 -28.85 23.23 35.84
C TYR A 788 -28.74 23.67 37.32
N PRO A 789 -28.66 24.98 37.63
CA PRO A 789 -28.44 25.47 38.98
C PRO A 789 -29.73 25.39 39.80
N ASN A 790 -30.02 24.22 40.33
CA ASN A 790 -31.06 24.00 41.33
C ASN A 790 -30.49 23.29 42.57
N TRP A 791 -31.17 23.48 43.70
CA TRP A 791 -30.71 22.92 44.96
C TRP A 791 -30.76 21.39 44.99
N THR A 792 -31.65 20.79 44.21
CA THR A 792 -31.76 19.33 44.08
C THR A 792 -30.48 18.74 43.49
N ASN A 793 -29.95 19.32 42.40
CA ASN A 793 -28.73 18.88 41.74
C ASN A 793 -27.49 19.15 42.59
N ILE A 794 -27.43 20.32 43.24
CA ILE A 794 -26.32 20.67 44.13
C ILE A 794 -26.26 19.69 45.30
N LYS A 795 -27.40 19.41 45.96
CA LYS A 795 -27.46 18.44 47.06
C LYS A 795 -27.01 17.05 46.58
N ALA A 796 -27.54 16.58 45.46
CA ALA A 796 -27.15 15.29 44.90
C ALA A 796 -25.64 15.21 44.62
N TYR A 797 -25.06 16.26 44.02
CA TYR A 797 -23.62 16.35 43.76
C TYR A 797 -22.81 16.28 45.05
N VAL A 798 -23.17 17.11 46.05
CA VAL A 798 -22.46 17.20 47.32
C VAL A 798 -22.54 15.89 48.11
N ASP A 799 -23.67 15.18 48.04
CA ASP A 799 -23.84 13.90 48.75
C ASP A 799 -22.92 12.79 48.23
N GLU A 800 -22.67 12.73 46.91
CA GLU A 800 -21.87 11.66 46.29
C GLU A 800 -20.40 12.04 46.13
N ILE A 801 -20.09 13.28 45.76
CA ILE A 801 -18.72 13.74 45.43
C ILE A 801 -18.13 14.61 46.54
N GLY A 802 -18.97 15.33 47.28
CA GLY A 802 -18.56 16.43 48.12
C GLY A 802 -18.49 17.74 47.36
N LEU A 803 -18.29 18.81 48.10
CA LEU A 803 -18.29 20.16 47.56
C LEU A 803 -16.86 20.53 47.10
N ASP A 804 -16.69 20.66 45.77
CA ASP A 804 -15.41 20.91 45.11
C ASP A 804 -15.44 22.18 44.24
N LEU A 805 -14.30 22.53 43.63
CA LEU A 805 -14.19 23.70 42.76
C LEU A 805 -15.09 23.62 41.51
N ALA A 806 -15.48 22.41 41.08
CA ALA A 806 -16.26 22.20 39.87
C ALA A 806 -17.72 22.63 40.07
N ILE A 807 -18.39 22.13 41.11
CA ILE A 807 -19.75 22.57 41.46
C ILE A 807 -19.77 24.01 41.99
N GLY A 808 -18.61 24.44 42.50
CA GLY A 808 -18.39 25.74 43.07
C GLY A 808 -18.80 26.97 42.31
N ARG A 809 -18.60 26.93 40.99
CA ARG A 809 -18.92 28.06 40.11
C ARG A 809 -20.41 28.42 40.17
N GLN A 810 -21.28 27.48 40.53
CA GLN A 810 -22.71 27.77 40.69
C GLN A 810 -22.99 28.72 41.85
N PHE A 811 -22.13 28.73 42.87
CA PHE A 811 -22.26 29.60 44.02
C PHE A 811 -21.76 31.03 43.76
N GLU A 812 -21.13 31.34 42.63
CA GLU A 812 -20.76 32.74 42.31
C GLU A 812 -21.98 33.66 42.20
N SER A 813 -23.18 33.10 41.99
CA SER A 813 -24.44 33.84 41.96
C SER A 813 -25.54 33.02 42.64
N PRO A 814 -25.54 32.90 43.98
CA PRO A 814 -26.46 32.02 44.72
C PRO A 814 -27.93 32.35 44.51
N GLU A 815 -28.24 33.61 44.21
CA GLU A 815 -29.59 34.11 43.90
C GLU A 815 -30.19 33.49 42.62
N LEU A 816 -29.35 32.92 41.74
CA LEU A 816 -29.80 32.26 40.51
C LEU A 816 -30.16 30.79 40.72
N ILE A 817 -29.82 30.21 41.88
CA ILE A 817 -30.11 28.82 42.22
C ILE A 817 -31.60 28.70 42.59
N LYS A 818 -32.32 27.80 41.91
CA LYS A 818 -33.79 27.66 42.05
C LYS A 818 -34.18 26.33 42.69
N GLU A 819 -35.48 26.18 42.98
CA GLU A 819 -36.16 24.93 43.36
C GLU A 819 -35.59 24.22 44.61
N ILE A 820 -36.17 24.52 45.77
CA ILE A 820 -35.77 23.97 47.10
C ILE A 820 -36.74 22.85 47.57
N ASP A 821 -37.81 22.55 46.82
CA ASP A 821 -38.95 21.75 47.30
C ASP A 821 -38.70 20.23 47.40
N ASN A 822 -37.57 19.73 46.89
CA ASN A 822 -37.39 18.29 46.67
C ASN A 822 -36.61 17.53 47.76
N PHE A 823 -36.16 18.18 48.84
CA PHE A 823 -35.49 17.47 49.95
C PHE A 823 -35.77 18.10 51.32
N THR A 824 -35.61 17.29 52.38
CA THR A 824 -36.08 17.59 53.76
C THR A 824 -35.35 18.77 54.39
N GLN A 825 -35.95 19.38 55.42
CA GLN A 825 -35.29 20.40 56.25
C GLN A 825 -33.96 19.91 56.85
N GLU A 826 -33.90 18.64 57.26
CA GLU A 826 -32.64 17.99 57.69
C GLU A 826 -31.59 18.02 56.58
N GLY A 827 -31.96 17.67 55.34
CA GLY A 827 -31.05 17.76 54.20
C GLY A 827 -30.64 19.18 53.82
N ARG A 828 -31.49 20.19 54.08
CA ARG A 828 -31.13 21.62 53.90
C ARG A 828 -30.10 22.05 54.94
N MET A 829 -30.27 21.64 56.20
CA MET A 829 -29.30 21.88 57.28
C MET A 829 -27.94 21.26 56.94
N ASP A 830 -27.92 19.98 56.54
CA ASP A 830 -26.68 19.28 56.21
C ASP A 830 -25.91 19.98 55.07
N LEU A 831 -26.63 20.43 54.05
CA LEU A 831 -26.04 21.19 52.94
C LEU A 831 -25.54 22.56 53.38
N ALA A 832 -26.30 23.26 54.25
CA ALA A 832 -25.87 24.54 54.79
C ALA A 832 -24.55 24.41 55.54
N TYR A 833 -24.39 23.41 56.42
CA TYR A 833 -23.11 23.16 57.10
C TYR A 833 -21.99 22.82 56.12
N SER A 834 -22.28 22.02 55.09
CA SER A 834 -21.29 21.67 54.05
C SER A 834 -20.81 22.91 53.27
N ILE A 835 -21.70 23.86 52.99
CA ILE A 835 -21.35 25.16 52.37
C ILE A 835 -20.56 26.04 53.33
N LEU A 836 -20.89 26.03 54.62
CA LEU A 836 -20.16 26.83 55.62
C LEU A 836 -18.74 26.30 55.84
N ASP A 837 -18.55 24.98 55.87
CA ASP A 837 -17.24 24.33 56.06
C ASP A 837 -16.32 24.48 54.84
N SER A 838 -16.84 24.93 53.71
CA SER A 838 -16.12 24.92 52.44
C SER A 838 -15.15 26.06 52.20
N ARG A 839 -14.57 26.64 53.26
CA ARG A 839 -13.72 27.84 53.17
C ARG A 839 -12.54 27.67 52.21
N GLU A 840 -11.96 26.47 52.13
CA GLU A 840 -10.83 26.19 51.23
C GLU A 840 -11.22 26.23 49.75
N VAL A 841 -12.47 25.92 49.45
CA VAL A 841 -13.02 25.85 48.08
C VAL A 841 -13.69 27.18 47.70
N PHE A 842 -14.48 27.76 48.63
CA PHE A 842 -15.18 29.04 48.50
C PHE A 842 -14.78 29.99 49.64
N PRO A 843 -13.69 30.76 49.46
CA PRO A 843 -13.17 31.61 50.53
C PRO A 843 -14.06 32.83 50.83
N ASP A 844 -14.94 33.22 49.91
CA ASP A 844 -15.83 34.37 50.11
C ASP A 844 -16.95 34.04 51.13
N SER A 845 -16.82 34.60 52.33
CA SER A 845 -17.78 34.41 53.41
C SER A 845 -19.16 34.98 53.11
N LYS A 846 -19.26 36.05 52.31
CA LYS A 846 -20.54 36.69 51.99
C LYS A 846 -21.34 35.82 51.03
N ILE A 847 -20.65 35.25 50.03
CA ILE A 847 -21.27 34.32 49.09
C ILE A 847 -21.74 33.06 49.80
N ARG A 848 -20.94 32.50 50.72
CA ARG A 848 -21.36 31.34 51.55
C ARG A 848 -22.59 31.67 52.40
N ALA A 849 -22.61 32.81 53.08
CA ALA A 849 -23.78 33.24 53.86
C ALA A 849 -25.03 33.41 52.98
N LEU A 850 -24.89 34.06 51.82
CA LEU A 850 -26.00 34.27 50.89
C LEU A 850 -26.52 32.95 50.31
N ALA A 851 -25.64 31.99 50.01
CA ALA A 851 -26.02 30.66 49.55
C ALA A 851 -26.79 29.86 50.61
N VAL A 852 -26.40 30.00 51.88
CA VAL A 852 -27.13 29.40 53.00
C VAL A 852 -28.50 30.04 53.15
N HIS A 853 -28.60 31.36 53.05
CA HIS A 853 -29.86 32.07 53.12
C HIS A 853 -30.85 31.62 52.04
N THR A 854 -30.38 31.42 50.80
CA THR A 854 -31.23 30.98 49.68
C THR A 854 -31.68 29.51 49.79
N LEU A 855 -31.27 28.75 50.82
CA LEU A 855 -31.85 27.44 51.17
C LEU A 855 -33.17 27.55 51.95
N GLU A 856 -33.58 28.74 52.40
CA GLU A 856 -34.83 28.97 53.14
C GLU A 856 -35.00 28.01 54.33
N LEU A 857 -34.08 28.13 55.29
CA LEU A 857 -34.03 27.28 56.47
C LEU A 857 -35.20 27.59 57.43
N GLU A 858 -35.86 26.56 57.98
CA GLU A 858 -36.97 26.74 58.93
C GLU A 858 -36.50 27.07 60.36
N ASN A 859 -35.30 26.64 60.72
CA ASN A 859 -34.71 26.83 62.05
C ASN A 859 -33.35 27.51 61.91
N TYR A 860 -32.94 28.21 62.97
CA TYR A 860 -31.58 28.74 63.06
C TYR A 860 -30.55 27.62 63.04
N LEU A 861 -29.38 27.93 62.48
CA LEU A 861 -28.24 27.02 62.49
C LEU A 861 -27.73 26.80 63.91
N ASP A 862 -27.25 25.59 64.17
CA ASP A 862 -26.60 25.22 65.42
C ASP A 862 -25.17 25.80 65.43
N LEU A 863 -24.93 26.71 66.36
CA LEU A 863 -23.64 27.38 66.54
C LEU A 863 -22.49 26.42 66.86
N ASP A 864 -22.78 25.25 67.45
CA ASP A 864 -21.73 24.28 67.78
C ASP A 864 -21.16 23.58 66.53
N LEU A 865 -21.95 23.51 65.45
CA LEU A 865 -21.57 22.88 64.17
C LEU A 865 -20.88 23.84 63.19
N ILE A 866 -20.82 25.14 63.50
CA ILE A 866 -20.14 26.15 62.67
C ILE A 866 -18.79 26.48 63.29
N GLU A 867 -17.72 26.38 62.51
CA GLU A 867 -16.39 26.82 62.92
C GLU A 867 -16.27 28.35 62.95
N ALA A 868 -15.59 28.87 63.98
CA ALA A 868 -15.31 30.31 64.05
C ALA A 868 -14.24 30.68 63.00
N GLU A 869 -14.46 31.78 62.28
CA GLU A 869 -13.49 32.30 61.33
C GLU A 869 -13.39 33.83 61.38
N SER A 870 -12.18 34.32 61.14
CA SER A 870 -11.87 35.75 60.99
C SER A 870 -12.36 36.30 59.65
N SER A 871 -13.68 36.40 59.49
CA SER A 871 -14.38 36.97 58.32
C SER A 871 -15.66 37.71 58.74
N GLU A 872 -16.47 38.17 57.77
CA GLU A 872 -17.80 38.73 58.02
C GLU A 872 -18.91 37.65 58.06
N LEU A 873 -18.59 36.35 57.99
CA LEU A 873 -19.55 35.24 57.85
C LEU A 873 -20.68 35.29 58.87
N PHE A 874 -20.36 35.30 60.16
CA PHE A 874 -21.34 35.29 61.24
C PHE A 874 -22.21 36.56 61.24
N ALA A 875 -21.64 37.69 60.83
CA ALA A 875 -22.38 38.95 60.73
C ALA A 875 -23.38 38.92 59.56
N GLU A 876 -22.99 38.34 58.42
CA GLU A 876 -23.86 38.16 57.26
C GLU A 876 -24.96 37.12 57.53
N LEU A 877 -24.65 35.98 58.15
CA LEU A 877 -25.66 34.99 58.56
C LEU A 877 -26.68 35.58 59.55
N LEU A 878 -26.21 36.44 60.46
CA LEU A 878 -27.09 37.16 61.37
C LEU A 878 -28.00 38.15 60.63
N LEU A 879 -27.44 38.92 59.69
CA LEU A 879 -28.16 39.89 58.87
C LEU A 879 -29.28 39.24 58.05
N GLN A 880 -29.04 38.02 57.55
CA GLN A 880 -29.99 37.22 56.78
C GLN A 880 -31.00 36.43 57.65
N ALA A 881 -30.89 36.53 58.97
CA ALA A 881 -31.72 35.82 59.96
C ALA A 881 -31.58 34.29 59.94
N ASP A 882 -30.40 33.77 59.56
CA ASP A 882 -30.07 32.34 59.61
C ASP A 882 -29.44 31.92 60.95
N LEU A 883 -29.04 32.89 61.78
CA LEU A 883 -28.56 32.71 63.15
C LEU A 883 -29.46 33.42 64.17
N GLU A 884 -29.58 32.85 65.37
CA GLU A 884 -30.23 33.51 66.49
C GLU A 884 -29.37 34.69 66.98
N ASP A 885 -29.95 35.88 67.12
CA ASP A 885 -29.24 37.06 67.67
C ASP A 885 -29.07 36.94 69.19
N SER A 886 -28.07 36.15 69.59
CA SER A 886 -27.83 35.74 70.97
C SER A 886 -26.42 36.07 71.46
N ILE A 887 -26.19 35.94 72.77
CA ILE A 887 -24.88 36.18 73.37
C ILE A 887 -23.85 35.14 72.92
N GLU A 888 -24.30 33.90 72.71
CA GLU A 888 -23.49 32.76 72.32
C GLU A 888 -22.79 32.99 70.97
N VAL A 889 -23.43 33.71 70.02
CA VAL A 889 -22.82 34.06 68.73
C VAL A 889 -21.60 34.96 68.90
N TYR A 890 -21.69 35.95 69.80
CA TYR A 890 -20.57 36.83 70.10
C TYR A 890 -19.46 36.08 70.83
N GLU A 891 -19.83 35.22 71.79
CA GLU A 891 -18.87 34.40 72.54
C GLU A 891 -18.10 33.45 71.62
N LYS A 892 -18.73 32.90 70.58
CA LYS A 892 -18.08 32.04 69.57
C LYS A 892 -16.93 32.74 68.85
N LEU A 893 -17.00 34.07 68.69
CA LEU A 893 -15.98 34.88 68.02
C LEU A 893 -14.92 35.45 68.99
N LEU A 894 -14.96 35.09 70.28
CA LEU A 894 -13.93 35.46 71.26
C LEU A 894 -12.63 34.70 70.96
N GLY A 895 -11.73 35.36 70.21
CA GLY A 895 -10.46 34.79 69.76
C GLY A 895 -10.11 35.13 68.31
N GLU A 896 -11.12 35.47 67.50
CA GLU A 896 -10.95 35.86 66.10
C GLU A 896 -10.49 37.33 65.94
N GLU A 897 -10.34 37.82 64.72
CA GLU A 897 -10.03 39.23 64.48
C GLU A 897 -11.15 40.19 64.95
N TRP A 898 -10.76 41.39 65.38
CA TRP A 898 -11.69 42.44 65.80
C TRP A 898 -12.69 42.83 64.70
N SER A 899 -12.28 42.80 63.43
CA SER A 899 -13.13 43.11 62.27
C SER A 899 -14.40 42.25 62.24
N SER A 900 -14.29 40.95 62.55
CA SER A 900 -15.42 40.02 62.61
C SER A 900 -16.40 40.35 63.73
N ARG A 901 -15.89 40.65 64.93
CA ARG A 901 -16.70 41.07 66.08
C ARG A 901 -17.35 42.44 65.84
N GLU A 902 -16.61 43.39 65.25
CA GLU A 902 -17.13 44.69 64.86
C GLU A 902 -18.32 44.55 63.89
N ALA A 903 -18.18 43.73 62.85
CA ALA A 903 -19.25 43.47 61.89
C ALA A 903 -20.48 42.85 62.56
N LEU A 904 -20.30 41.86 63.45
CA LEU A 904 -21.39 41.23 64.19
C LEU A 904 -22.14 42.27 65.05
N ILE A 905 -21.41 43.13 65.79
CA ILE A 905 -22.00 44.19 66.62
C ILE A 905 -22.82 45.18 65.77
N VAL A 906 -22.34 45.48 64.56
CA VAL A 906 -23.01 46.42 63.65
C VAL A 906 -24.35 45.88 63.16
N HIS A 907 -24.44 44.56 62.91
CA HIS A 907 -25.64 43.92 62.38
C HIS A 907 -26.59 43.37 63.44
N SER A 908 -26.12 43.15 64.67
CA SER A 908 -26.95 42.67 65.78
C SER A 908 -27.89 43.73 66.33
N GLU A 909 -29.18 43.41 66.38
CA GLU A 909 -30.21 44.24 67.03
C GLU A 909 -30.30 43.96 68.53
N ALA A 910 -29.92 42.75 68.96
CA ALA A 910 -30.01 42.29 70.34
C ALA A 910 -28.72 42.53 71.15
N PHE A 911 -27.58 42.85 70.52
CA PHE A 911 -26.31 43.11 71.22
C PHE A 911 -26.47 44.12 72.35
N LYS A 912 -27.25 45.17 72.09
CA LYS A 912 -27.60 46.17 73.10
C LYS A 912 -28.24 45.56 74.35
N LYS A 913 -29.01 44.47 74.25
CA LYS A 913 -29.71 43.87 75.39
C LYS A 913 -28.80 43.00 76.26
N TYR A 914 -27.80 42.35 75.69
CA TYR A 914 -26.93 41.40 76.40
C TYR A 914 -25.49 41.90 76.61
N VAL A 915 -25.12 43.06 76.06
CA VAL A 915 -23.82 43.67 76.32
C VAL A 915 -23.58 43.79 77.83
N SER A 916 -22.46 43.22 78.28
CA SER A 916 -22.09 43.16 79.70
C SER A 916 -20.56 43.29 79.85
N PRO A 917 -20.09 43.77 81.01
CA PRO A 917 -18.66 43.96 81.24
C PRO A 917 -17.80 42.72 81.08
N SER A 918 -18.31 41.55 81.48
CA SER A 918 -17.61 40.28 81.34
C SER A 918 -17.47 39.86 79.87
N LEU A 919 -18.45 40.18 79.02
CA LEU A 919 -18.50 39.77 77.62
C LEU A 919 -17.53 40.58 76.76
N ILE A 920 -17.51 41.90 76.93
CA ILE A 920 -16.74 42.82 76.06
C ILE A 920 -15.44 43.30 76.69
N ARG A 921 -14.96 42.64 77.75
CA ARG A 921 -13.81 43.09 78.54
C ARG A 921 -12.62 43.44 77.66
N ASP A 922 -12.24 42.54 76.75
CA ASP A 922 -11.04 42.71 75.92
C ASP A 922 -11.28 43.64 74.72
N ASP A 923 -12.53 43.74 74.26
CA ASP A 923 -12.92 44.55 73.09
C ASP A 923 -13.36 45.98 73.47
N LEU A 924 -13.47 46.33 74.75
CA LEU A 924 -14.05 47.58 75.24
C LEU A 924 -13.45 48.84 74.59
N SER A 925 -12.11 48.94 74.51
CA SER A 925 -11.45 50.06 73.82
C SER A 925 -11.80 50.11 72.34
N GLN A 926 -11.87 48.96 71.67
CA GLN A 926 -12.14 48.86 70.23
C GLN A 926 -13.60 49.24 69.91
N ILE A 927 -14.56 48.78 70.72
CA ILE A 927 -15.98 49.13 70.62
C ILE A 927 -16.18 50.65 70.74
N LEU A 928 -15.60 51.28 71.76
CA LEU A 928 -15.80 52.70 72.04
C LEU A 928 -15.16 53.59 70.95
N ASN A 929 -14.02 53.18 70.41
CA ASN A 929 -13.30 53.93 69.38
C ASN A 929 -13.79 53.65 67.95
N SER A 930 -14.49 52.55 67.70
CA SER A 930 -14.97 52.19 66.35
C SER A 930 -16.01 53.19 65.83
N PRO A 931 -15.83 53.81 64.64
CA PRO A 931 -16.85 54.67 64.06
C PRO A 931 -18.08 53.90 63.54
N LYS A 932 -17.96 52.57 63.34
CA LYS A 932 -19.05 51.75 62.79
C LYS A 932 -20.04 51.29 63.85
N VAL A 933 -19.55 51.03 65.08
CA VAL A 933 -20.42 50.58 66.17
C VAL A 933 -21.49 51.64 66.49
N PRO A 934 -22.79 51.26 66.52
CA PRO A 934 -23.87 52.17 66.86
C PRO A 934 -23.66 52.93 68.18
N SER A 935 -23.85 54.25 68.15
CA SER A 935 -23.65 55.12 69.33
C SER A 935 -24.56 54.74 70.51
N GLU A 936 -25.71 54.13 70.26
CA GLU A 936 -26.63 53.64 71.28
C GLU A 936 -26.07 52.48 72.12
N ILE A 937 -25.23 51.62 71.53
CA ILE A 937 -24.52 50.55 72.24
C ILE A 937 -23.44 51.16 73.13
N LYS A 938 -22.66 52.10 72.59
CA LYS A 938 -21.61 52.81 73.35
C LYS A 938 -22.18 53.59 74.53
N LYS A 939 -23.31 54.28 74.34
CA LYS A 939 -24.02 54.96 75.44
C LYS A 939 -24.46 53.98 76.52
N GLN A 940 -24.93 52.78 76.14
CA GLN A 940 -25.31 51.77 77.11
C GLN A 940 -24.11 51.28 77.95
N ILE A 941 -22.97 51.02 77.31
CA ILE A 941 -21.71 50.68 78.00
C ILE A 941 -21.35 51.77 79.01
N VAL A 942 -21.46 53.04 78.62
CA VAL A 942 -21.23 54.17 79.54
C VAL A 942 -22.24 54.23 80.68
N THR A 943 -23.52 53.91 80.45
CA THR A 943 -24.51 53.87 81.55
C THR A 943 -24.23 52.77 82.57
N GLN A 944 -23.66 51.65 82.13
CA GLN A 944 -23.23 50.53 82.98
C GLN A 944 -21.78 50.67 83.46
N SER A 945 -21.17 51.85 83.29
CA SER A 945 -19.75 52.13 83.57
C SER A 945 -19.25 51.67 84.94
N LEU A 946 -20.11 51.68 85.98
CA LEU A 946 -19.76 51.19 87.33
C LEU A 946 -19.33 49.72 87.35
N GLU A 947 -19.88 48.90 86.46
CA GLU A 947 -19.65 47.46 86.44
C GLU A 947 -18.30 47.08 85.78
N TYR A 948 -17.64 48.03 85.11
CA TYR A 948 -16.32 47.85 84.47
C TYR A 948 -15.14 48.22 85.39
N PHE A 949 -15.42 48.59 86.63
CA PHE A 949 -14.51 49.33 87.50
C PHE A 949 -13.34 48.51 88.08
N ASP A 950 -13.62 47.28 88.54
CA ASP A 950 -12.64 46.49 89.29
C ASP A 950 -11.60 45.80 88.38
N ASP A 951 -11.87 45.72 87.07
CA ASP A 951 -11.20 44.80 86.15
C ASP A 951 -10.71 45.43 84.82
N ALA A 952 -10.98 46.71 84.57
CA ALA A 952 -10.59 47.40 83.32
C ALA A 952 -9.17 48.01 83.34
N THR A 953 -8.52 48.03 82.18
CA THR A 953 -7.19 48.64 82.01
C THR A 953 -7.25 50.16 81.90
N ALA A 954 -6.12 50.84 82.14
CA ALA A 954 -6.03 52.30 82.01
C ALA A 954 -6.42 52.81 80.60
N ASP A 955 -6.10 52.04 79.55
CA ASP A 955 -6.46 52.37 78.16
C ASP A 955 -7.98 52.27 77.91
N GLN A 956 -8.62 51.24 78.45
CA GLN A 956 -10.06 51.04 78.35
C GLN A 956 -10.85 52.13 79.08
N LEU A 957 -10.41 52.47 80.29
CA LEU A 957 -10.95 53.58 81.07
C LEU A 957 -10.72 54.92 80.37
N GLY A 958 -9.57 55.09 79.70
CA GLY A 958 -9.26 56.24 78.87
C GLY A 958 -10.20 56.37 77.67
N SER A 959 -10.46 55.28 76.94
CA SER A 959 -11.41 55.24 75.82
C SER A 959 -12.85 55.55 76.26
N LEU A 960 -13.25 55.06 77.43
CA LEU A 960 -14.57 55.34 78.02
C LEU A 960 -14.71 56.82 78.40
N ALA A 961 -13.67 57.39 79.03
CA ALA A 961 -13.61 58.81 79.37
C ALA A 961 -13.67 59.70 78.12
N ALA A 962 -12.94 59.34 77.05
CA ALA A 962 -12.94 60.06 75.79
C ALA A 962 -14.33 60.07 75.13
N PHE A 963 -14.99 58.91 75.03
CA PHE A 963 -16.33 58.81 74.47
C PHE A 963 -17.38 59.57 75.30
N ALA A 964 -17.28 59.49 76.64
CA ALA A 964 -18.18 60.22 77.54
C ALA A 964 -18.02 61.75 77.42
N LEU A 965 -16.79 62.24 77.22
CA LEU A 965 -16.53 63.66 76.97
C LEU A 965 -17.11 64.14 75.65
N GLU A 966 -16.91 63.37 74.58
CA GLU A 966 -17.39 63.73 73.25
C GLU A 966 -18.92 63.76 73.18
N ASN A 967 -19.60 62.89 73.93
CA ASN A 967 -21.06 62.74 73.91
C ASN A 967 -21.76 63.35 75.14
N GLU A 968 -21.08 64.18 75.93
CA GLU A 968 -21.59 64.81 77.17
C GLU A 968 -22.28 63.84 78.14
N SER A 969 -21.80 62.59 78.19
CA SER A 969 -22.39 61.53 79.00
C SER A 969 -21.94 61.63 80.46
N LYS A 970 -22.88 61.45 81.39
CA LYS A 970 -22.61 61.57 82.83
C LYS A 970 -21.98 60.29 83.37
N LEU A 971 -20.77 60.40 83.90
CA LEU A 971 -20.11 59.31 84.60
C LEU A 971 -20.42 59.32 86.11
N PRO A 972 -20.38 58.18 86.80
CA PRO A 972 -20.45 58.11 88.25
C PRO A 972 -19.26 58.78 88.94
N VAL A 973 -19.47 59.32 90.14
CA VAL A 973 -18.44 60.01 90.92
C VAL A 973 -17.23 59.12 91.23
N SER A 974 -17.47 57.85 91.59
CA SER A 974 -16.42 56.86 91.85
C SER A 974 -15.52 56.60 90.63
N MET A 975 -16.09 56.63 89.43
CA MET A 975 -15.33 56.47 88.19
C MET A 975 -14.46 57.70 87.91
N ILE A 976 -14.99 58.91 88.08
CA ILE A 976 -14.21 60.15 87.90
C ILE A 976 -13.02 60.20 88.87
N LEU A 977 -13.21 59.77 90.12
CA LEU A 977 -12.15 59.66 91.12
C LEU A 977 -11.01 58.71 90.71
N THR A 978 -11.33 57.67 89.94
CA THR A 978 -10.37 56.65 89.49
C THR A 978 -9.71 57.06 88.19
N LEU A 979 -10.45 57.68 87.28
CA LEU A 979 -9.91 58.33 86.08
C LEU A 979 -8.90 59.44 86.43
N ALA A 980 -9.09 60.12 87.57
CA ALA A 980 -8.16 61.13 88.08
C ALA A 980 -6.80 60.55 88.53
N GLU A 981 -6.72 59.25 88.82
CA GLU A 981 -5.45 58.56 89.14
C GLU A 981 -4.71 58.09 87.88
N LEU A 982 -5.35 58.12 86.71
CA LEU A 982 -4.76 57.76 85.43
C LEU A 982 -4.09 58.97 84.76
N GLU A 983 -3.23 58.73 83.76
CA GLU A 983 -2.54 59.78 82.98
C GLU A 983 -3.47 60.55 82.00
N ILE A 984 -4.74 60.78 82.37
CA ILE A 984 -5.69 61.60 81.61
C ILE A 984 -5.42 63.08 81.90
N ALA A 985 -5.45 63.92 80.87
CA ALA A 985 -5.26 65.36 81.00
C ALA A 985 -6.22 65.95 82.05
N PRO A 986 -5.74 66.72 83.05
CA PRO A 986 -6.59 67.28 84.11
C PRO A 986 -7.78 68.07 83.61
N GLU A 987 -7.64 68.75 82.46
CA GLU A 987 -8.70 69.51 81.82
C GLU A 987 -9.89 68.63 81.41
N ASN A 988 -9.61 67.40 80.98
CA ASN A 988 -10.62 66.42 80.59
C ASN A 988 -11.33 65.83 81.80
N ILE A 989 -10.63 65.63 82.92
CA ILE A 989 -11.24 65.21 84.19
C ILE A 989 -12.15 66.31 84.75
N VAL A 990 -11.73 67.57 84.67
CA VAL A 990 -12.58 68.70 85.08
C VAL A 990 -13.82 68.85 84.18
N LYS A 991 -13.69 68.61 82.87
CA LYS A 991 -14.83 68.56 81.94
C LYS A 991 -15.81 67.45 82.30
N LEU A 992 -15.34 66.21 82.54
CA LEU A 992 -16.19 65.10 82.98
C LEU A 992 -16.88 65.43 84.31
N MET A 993 -16.14 65.94 85.28
CA MET A 993 -16.64 66.35 86.59
C MET A 993 -17.71 67.44 86.46
N SER A 994 -17.53 68.38 85.52
CA SER A 994 -18.46 69.50 85.34
C SER A 994 -19.89 69.08 84.99
N SER A 995 -20.04 67.94 84.31
CA SER A 995 -21.35 67.38 83.93
C SER A 995 -22.19 66.87 85.11
N ILE A 996 -21.56 66.63 86.28
CA ILE A 996 -22.19 66.11 87.49
C ILE A 996 -21.88 66.93 88.76
N LEU A 997 -21.24 68.09 88.63
CA LEU A 997 -20.80 68.96 89.75
C LEU A 997 -21.88 69.17 90.82
N GLU A 998 -23.14 69.37 90.42
CA GLU A 998 -24.27 69.59 91.33
C GLU A 998 -24.64 68.37 92.18
N ARG A 999 -24.22 67.16 91.76
CA ARG A 999 -24.47 65.88 92.45
C ARG A 999 -23.26 65.43 93.29
N MET A 1000 -22.12 66.10 93.17
CA MET A 1000 -20.92 65.78 93.93
C MET A 1000 -20.90 66.55 95.26
N SER A 1001 -20.52 65.86 96.34
CA SER A 1001 -20.16 66.54 97.58
C SER A 1001 -18.84 67.28 97.37
N VAL A 1002 -18.63 68.37 98.11
CA VAL A 1002 -17.35 69.11 98.07
C VAL A 1002 -16.18 68.20 98.47
N ASP A 1003 -16.42 67.21 99.33
CA ASP A 1003 -15.41 66.24 99.74
C ASP A 1003 -14.96 65.37 98.55
N HIS A 1004 -15.89 64.83 97.74
CA HIS A 1004 -15.53 64.07 96.54
C HIS A 1004 -14.87 64.94 95.47
N ILE A 1005 -15.24 66.22 95.34
CA ILE A 1005 -14.59 67.17 94.43
C ILE A 1005 -13.14 67.39 94.86
N ASN A 1006 -12.89 67.64 96.15
CA ASN A 1006 -11.54 67.82 96.67
C ASN A 1006 -10.71 66.54 96.51
N GLU A 1007 -11.28 65.37 96.82
CA GLU A 1007 -10.61 64.08 96.65
C GLU A 1007 -10.21 63.82 95.18
N THR A 1008 -11.04 64.23 94.22
CA THR A 1008 -10.71 64.16 92.78
C THR A 1008 -9.58 65.12 92.43
N LEU A 1009 -9.64 66.36 92.92
CA LEU A 1009 -8.63 67.39 92.62
C LEU A 1009 -7.26 67.09 93.24
N GLU A 1010 -7.21 66.47 94.42
CA GLU A 1010 -5.98 66.04 95.08
C GLU A 1010 -5.19 65.01 94.25
N LYS A 1011 -5.90 64.16 93.51
CA LYS A 1011 -5.32 63.14 92.64
C LYS A 1011 -4.79 63.73 91.31
N LEU A 1012 -5.25 64.92 90.92
CA LEU A 1012 -4.82 65.58 89.68
C LEU A 1012 -3.46 66.30 89.83
N PRO A 1013 -2.56 66.19 88.85
CA PRO A 1013 -1.24 66.82 88.90
C PRO A 1013 -1.31 68.36 88.78
N GLY A 1014 -0.29 69.03 89.30
CA GLY A 1014 -0.08 70.48 89.11
C GLY A 1014 -1.00 71.37 89.95
N ASP A 1015 -1.45 72.48 89.35
CA ASP A 1015 -2.22 73.52 90.04
C ASP A 1015 -3.59 73.05 90.55
N TYR A 1016 -4.09 71.91 90.07
CA TYR A 1016 -5.37 71.31 90.48
C TYR A 1016 -5.34 70.77 91.92
N SER A 1017 -4.33 69.97 92.30
CA SER A 1017 -4.14 69.51 93.70
C SER A 1017 -3.97 70.67 94.70
N ASP A 1018 -3.35 71.75 94.25
CA ASP A 1018 -3.19 72.97 95.03
C ASP A 1018 -4.54 73.64 95.37
N LEU A 1019 -5.65 73.35 94.67
CA LEU A 1019 -6.97 73.94 94.96
C LEU A 1019 -7.58 73.50 96.28
N THR A 1020 -7.17 72.35 96.83
CA THR A 1020 -7.76 71.80 98.07
C THR A 1020 -7.05 72.29 99.33
N VAL A 1021 -5.86 72.88 99.20
CA VAL A 1021 -5.02 73.34 100.32
C VAL A 1021 -4.88 74.87 100.33
N PRO A 1022 -5.01 75.56 101.48
CA PRO A 1022 -4.69 76.98 101.61
C PRO A 1022 -3.26 77.32 101.17
N GLY A 1023 -3.07 78.42 100.44
CA GLY A 1023 -1.75 78.79 99.91
C GLY A 1023 -1.64 80.22 99.40
N ARG A 1024 -0.42 80.64 99.03
CA ARG A 1024 -0.14 81.99 98.48
C ARG A 1024 0.20 82.01 96.99
N LYS A 1025 0.45 80.84 96.39
CA LYS A 1025 0.74 80.69 94.96
C LYS A 1025 -0.53 80.95 94.15
N HIS A 1026 -0.41 81.77 93.10
CA HIS A 1026 -1.47 81.96 92.11
C HIS A 1026 -1.58 80.70 91.26
N LEU A 1027 -2.79 80.18 91.13
CA LEU A 1027 -3.08 78.98 90.36
C LEU A 1027 -3.70 79.36 89.03
N HIS A 1028 -3.31 78.66 87.96
CA HIS A 1028 -3.70 78.97 86.60
C HIS A 1028 -4.50 77.81 86.00
N PHE A 1029 -5.73 78.11 85.56
CA PHE A 1029 -6.62 77.15 84.89
C PHE A 1029 -7.04 77.66 83.51
N PRO A 1030 -7.44 76.79 82.58
CA PRO A 1030 -8.06 77.23 81.33
C PRO A 1030 -9.29 78.10 81.59
N ASN A 1031 -9.48 79.15 80.79
CA ASN A 1031 -10.71 79.94 80.84
C ASN A 1031 -11.79 79.31 79.95
N ASP A 1032 -12.37 78.21 80.44
CA ASP A 1032 -13.54 77.57 79.86
C ASP A 1032 -14.68 77.46 80.90
N GLU A 1033 -15.87 77.10 80.42
CA GLU A 1033 -17.07 76.98 81.26
C GLU A 1033 -16.95 75.90 82.36
N PRO A 1034 -16.43 74.69 82.10
CA PRO A 1034 -16.20 73.66 83.12
C PRO A 1034 -15.37 74.14 84.32
N HIS A 1035 -14.22 74.79 84.06
CA HIS A 1035 -13.34 75.29 85.12
C HIS A 1035 -13.98 76.45 85.88
N SER A 1036 -14.72 77.32 85.18
CA SER A 1036 -15.45 78.42 85.81
C SER A 1036 -16.50 77.91 86.80
N ARG A 1037 -17.30 76.90 86.39
CA ARG A 1037 -18.33 76.28 87.24
C ARG A 1037 -17.74 75.59 88.47
N LEU A 1038 -16.65 74.84 88.29
CA LEU A 1038 -15.92 74.19 89.39
C LEU A 1038 -15.43 75.23 90.42
N LEU A 1039 -14.79 76.30 89.96
CA LEU A 1039 -14.21 77.32 90.82
C LEU A 1039 -15.27 78.16 91.54
N GLU A 1040 -16.41 78.44 90.91
CA GLU A 1040 -17.54 79.10 91.56
C GLU A 1040 -18.16 78.23 92.66
N LEU A 1041 -18.34 76.93 92.41
CA LEU A 1041 -18.86 76.00 93.41
C LEU A 1041 -17.92 75.89 94.61
N LEU A 1042 -16.61 75.74 94.36
CA LEU A 1042 -15.60 75.73 95.41
C LEU A 1042 -15.56 77.06 96.19
N ARG A 1043 -15.62 78.22 95.52
CA ARG A 1043 -15.68 79.53 96.19
C ARG A 1043 -16.87 79.63 97.16
N ASN A 1044 -18.03 79.13 96.74
CA ASN A 1044 -19.27 79.19 97.52
C ASN A 1044 -19.30 78.15 98.66
N SER A 1045 -18.43 77.15 98.64
CA SER A 1045 -18.27 76.21 99.75
C SER A 1045 -17.48 76.82 100.92
N LYS A 1046 -17.96 76.59 102.15
CA LYS A 1046 -17.24 76.96 103.37
C LYS A 1046 -15.99 76.12 103.60
N SER A 1047 -15.93 74.90 103.07
CA SER A 1047 -14.83 73.95 103.25
C SER A 1047 -13.71 74.08 102.21
N SER A 1048 -13.85 74.93 101.19
CA SER A 1048 -12.82 75.11 100.16
C SER A 1048 -11.97 76.37 100.39
N PRO A 1049 -10.64 76.28 100.19
CA PRO A 1049 -9.74 77.43 100.26
C PRO A 1049 -9.79 78.30 99.00
N VAL A 1050 -10.65 78.03 98.01
CA VAL A 1050 -10.76 78.88 96.82
C VAL A 1050 -11.36 80.25 97.17
N SER A 1051 -10.71 81.34 96.73
CA SER A 1051 -11.23 82.71 96.81
C SER A 1051 -11.63 83.20 95.41
N THR A 1052 -11.82 84.52 95.19
CA THR A 1052 -12.40 85.04 93.94
C THR A 1052 -11.55 84.66 92.71
N PRO A 1053 -12.08 83.88 91.74
CA PRO A 1053 -11.40 83.61 90.48
C PRO A 1053 -11.38 84.87 89.60
N ILE A 1054 -10.25 85.15 88.96
CA ILE A 1054 -10.05 86.29 88.05
C ILE A 1054 -9.98 85.75 86.62
N HIS A 1055 -11.00 86.03 85.81
CA HIS A 1055 -11.08 85.54 84.43
C HIS A 1055 -10.26 86.42 83.48
N GLY A 1056 -9.18 85.86 82.94
CA GLY A 1056 -8.36 86.47 81.89
C GLY A 1056 -8.75 85.97 80.48
N LYS A 1057 -8.14 86.52 79.43
CA LYS A 1057 -8.55 86.20 78.04
C LYS A 1057 -8.36 84.73 77.63
N HIS A 1058 -7.43 84.00 78.26
CA HIS A 1058 -7.16 82.58 77.95
C HIS A 1058 -7.05 81.68 79.21
N GLN A 1059 -6.91 82.26 80.41
CA GLN A 1059 -6.73 81.52 81.66
C GLN A 1059 -7.47 82.22 82.81
N ILE A 1060 -7.89 81.44 83.81
CA ILE A 1060 -8.45 81.89 85.09
C ILE A 1060 -7.33 81.84 86.12
N VAL A 1061 -7.10 82.97 86.80
CA VAL A 1061 -6.15 83.05 87.91
C VAL A 1061 -6.91 82.98 89.23
N VAL A 1062 -6.56 82.01 90.06
CA VAL A 1062 -7.27 81.75 91.32
C VAL A 1062 -6.37 82.05 92.50
N HIS A 1063 -6.87 82.87 93.42
CA HIS A 1063 -6.27 83.10 94.73
C HIS A 1063 -6.85 82.12 95.74
N ARG A 1064 -6.03 81.68 96.69
CA ARG A 1064 -6.47 80.81 97.80
C ARG A 1064 -6.58 81.59 99.11
N LYS A 1065 -7.62 81.32 99.89
CA LYS A 1065 -7.82 81.77 101.27
C LYS A 1065 -6.62 81.31 102.10
N HIS A 1066 -6.15 82.18 102.98
CA HIS A 1066 -5.04 81.86 103.87
C HIS A 1066 -5.54 81.00 105.03
N SER A 1067 -4.78 79.97 105.42
CA SER A 1067 -5.00 79.30 106.70
C SER A 1067 -4.77 80.34 107.80
N LEU A 1068 -5.83 80.70 108.52
CA LEU A 1068 -5.71 81.44 109.77
C LEU A 1068 -4.97 80.52 110.77
N PRO A 1069 -3.96 81.02 111.52
CA PRO A 1069 -3.61 80.37 112.78
C PRO A 1069 -4.79 80.38 113.76
#